data_AF-A0A8H5U7B9-F1
#
_entry.id   AF-A0A8H5U7B9-F1
#
_cell.length_a   1.000
_cell.length_b   1.000
_cell.length_c   1.000
_cell.angle_alpha   90.00
_cell.angle_beta   90.00
_cell.angle_gamma   90.00
#
_symmetry.space_group_name_H-M   'P 1'
#
loop_
_entity.id
_entity.type
_entity.pdbx_description
1 polymer ?
#
loop_
_entity_poly.entity_id
_entity_poly.type
_entity_poly.pdbx_seq_one_letter_code
_entity_poly.pdbx_strand_id
1 'polypeptide(L)'
;MSYTTTAIEEVTASFPSLKRLEIGPDEYPGLDPEWRKLWITHGSSMVRADEVSIEEYRLNPAKYSFTYPTYKGPEVFHVEDKQIPVTKPEGLITVRIYTPEGPGPFSVHLNFHGGGWVLGGLQSEAAWCRHMCNKASIKVIDVDYRMGPEYKYPTAIYDCWDAVKWTINNATELNVNPKSVSFGGLSAGGHMTAVLGHFARDEGIDIKLQLMIVPATDMRYCSSKIKQLTTKNCPYESVLRLKDVPWGPLGREQWFLKYFVGEDADDLEAKLNKEWILTPVIAPNFKNLPRAHIVTAEFDLERDEGEYYGQLLKDGGNLVTSKRYAGCPHAFAHYNHPERGLAKALEFIEDTAELLRSVHEIGPRAGIIGLDVALVFSQQGYGKYITVIAEYLPGDTSPSYTSPWAGCNFSAISGTDANAIKWDRHGYAHLKKLAAEDSDKSFVKRTPSIEFWDDNVPHDKIKAMADYLDDFRALSAKELPDGVKFGCAFTTLTVNAPAHCLYLYKKLRKEYGVRFIRRKLGSIHEAYKNPATKVVFNCTGNAAKTLAGIQDEKCYPTRGQVLLVRASHVSTNVMRHGKDYETYVIPRPGSNGNVILGGYMQKGNDDSATYSSESASILQRTTELSTELQQKEPEVLAAFAGMRPSREGGARIERDEIPVNGQTRVIVHNYGAGGTGFQAGYGMALDAVKSIEDILSTIPTKSLL
;
A
#
# COMPACT_ATOMS: atom_id res chain seq x y z
N MET A 1 -11.83 5.84 -50.33
CA MET A 1 -12.50 7.11 -50.62
C MET A 1 -12.02 8.13 -49.60
N SER A 2 -11.47 9.25 -50.07
CA SER A 2 -11.00 10.36 -49.24
C SER A 2 -12.18 11.22 -48.77
N TYR A 3 -12.21 11.57 -47.48
CA TYR A 3 -13.01 12.71 -47.02
C TYR A 3 -12.08 13.81 -46.53
N THR A 4 -12.33 15.00 -47.05
CA THR A 4 -11.43 16.16 -47.05
C THR A 4 -11.55 16.97 -45.77
N THR A 5 -10.41 17.43 -45.28
CA THR A 5 -10.31 18.49 -44.27
C THR A 5 -10.99 19.76 -44.78
N THR A 6 -12.07 20.20 -44.13
CA THR A 6 -12.68 21.51 -44.40
C THR A 6 -12.13 22.50 -43.37
N ALA A 7 -11.54 23.60 -43.84
CA ALA A 7 -11.05 24.65 -42.97
C ALA A 7 -12.21 25.33 -42.22
N ILE A 8 -12.03 25.61 -40.94
CA ILE A 8 -12.90 26.50 -40.17
C ILE A 8 -12.27 27.89 -40.27
N GLU A 9 -12.97 28.84 -40.87
CA GLU A 9 -12.51 30.23 -40.97
C GLU A 9 -12.52 30.90 -39.59
N GLU A 10 -11.42 31.57 -39.24
CA GLU A 10 -11.31 32.32 -37.98
C GLU A 10 -12.11 33.63 -38.04
N VAL A 11 -13.26 33.66 -37.36
CA VAL A 11 -13.93 34.92 -37.03
C VAL A 11 -13.20 35.59 -35.87
N THR A 12 -12.17 36.37 -36.19
CA THR A 12 -11.39 37.16 -35.22
C THR A 12 -12.16 38.41 -34.77
N ALA A 13 -13.04 38.24 -33.78
CA ALA A 13 -13.59 39.35 -33.01
C ALA A 13 -12.50 39.92 -32.08
N SER A 14 -12.02 41.13 -32.37
CA SER A 14 -10.98 41.80 -31.57
C SER A 14 -11.54 42.37 -30.26
N PHE A 15 -11.30 41.67 -29.16
CA PHE A 15 -11.52 42.20 -27.82
C PHE A 15 -10.26 42.95 -27.31
N PRO A 16 -10.39 44.08 -26.58
CA PRO A 16 -9.24 44.84 -26.10
C PRO A 16 -8.34 44.03 -25.15
N SER A 17 -7.03 44.26 -25.27
CA SER A 17 -5.97 43.40 -24.73
C SER A 17 -5.64 43.64 -23.25
N LEU A 18 -6.40 42.99 -22.36
CA LEU A 18 -5.95 42.54 -21.04
C LEU A 18 -6.52 41.13 -20.83
N LYS A 19 -5.69 40.10 -20.59
CA LYS A 19 -6.27 38.77 -20.32
C LYS A 19 -6.90 38.82 -18.94
N ARG A 20 -8.23 38.69 -18.89
CA ARG A 20 -9.05 38.88 -17.68
C ARG A 20 -8.64 38.03 -16.46
N LEU A 21 -7.93 36.93 -16.67
CA LEU A 21 -7.47 35.99 -15.63
C LEU A 21 -5.94 35.88 -15.56
N GLU A 22 -5.18 36.83 -16.13
CA GLU A 22 -3.73 36.91 -15.90
C GLU A 22 -3.41 37.20 -14.44
N ILE A 23 -2.22 36.78 -14.02
CA ILE A 23 -1.66 37.06 -12.69
C ILE A 23 -0.40 37.89 -12.92
N GLY A 24 -0.31 39.05 -12.27
CA GLY A 24 0.88 39.91 -12.32
C GLY A 24 2.13 39.22 -11.77
N PRO A 25 3.35 39.63 -12.19
CA PRO A 25 4.59 39.00 -11.75
C PRO A 25 4.78 39.04 -10.22
N ASP A 26 4.37 40.14 -9.58
CA ASP A 26 4.49 40.35 -8.13
C ASP A 26 3.19 40.05 -7.34
N GLU A 27 2.09 39.75 -8.03
CA GLU A 27 0.83 39.37 -7.38
C GLU A 27 0.93 37.99 -6.76
N TYR A 28 0.36 37.79 -5.56
CA TYR A 28 0.40 36.52 -4.82
C TYR A 28 1.84 36.02 -4.56
N PRO A 29 2.67 36.79 -3.82
CA PRO A 29 4.01 36.34 -3.44
C PRO A 29 3.92 35.08 -2.59
N GLY A 30 4.73 34.06 -2.95
CA GLY A 30 4.71 32.73 -2.34
C GLY A 30 3.95 31.66 -3.15
N LEU A 31 3.14 32.05 -4.15
CA LEU A 31 2.46 31.11 -5.06
C LEU A 31 3.47 30.22 -5.79
N ASP A 32 3.18 28.93 -5.89
CA ASP A 32 4.07 27.92 -6.44
C ASP A 32 4.50 28.26 -7.90
N PRO A 33 5.81 28.28 -8.22
CA PRO A 33 6.28 28.66 -9.55
C PRO A 33 5.86 27.70 -10.67
N GLU A 34 5.74 26.39 -10.39
CA GLU A 34 5.28 25.41 -11.38
C GLU A 34 3.79 25.65 -11.70
N TRP A 35 2.98 25.85 -10.67
CA TRP A 35 1.55 26.15 -10.85
C TRP A 35 1.30 27.51 -11.50
N ARG A 36 2.04 28.56 -11.11
CA ARG A 36 1.96 29.88 -11.77
C ARG A 36 2.24 29.75 -13.27
N LYS A 37 3.28 29.00 -13.65
CA LYS A 37 3.60 28.73 -15.05
C LYS A 37 2.47 27.97 -15.74
N LEU A 38 1.91 26.95 -15.10
CA LEU A 38 0.77 26.16 -15.61
C LEU A 38 -0.45 27.06 -15.85
N TRP A 39 -0.81 27.92 -14.90
CA TRP A 39 -1.92 28.86 -15.00
C TRP A 39 -1.73 29.90 -16.11
N ILE A 40 -0.56 30.55 -16.19
CA ILE A 40 -0.28 31.53 -17.24
C ILE A 40 -0.37 30.88 -18.62
N THR A 41 0.15 29.65 -18.77
CA THR A 41 0.19 28.93 -20.06
C THR A 41 -1.15 28.39 -20.51
N HIS A 42 -2.01 27.92 -19.58
CA HIS A 42 -3.20 27.13 -19.91
C HIS A 42 -4.52 27.62 -19.26
N GLY A 43 -4.48 28.33 -18.13
CA GLY A 43 -5.66 28.74 -17.36
C GLY A 43 -6.11 30.17 -17.63
N SER A 44 -5.17 31.09 -17.85
CA SER A 44 -5.39 32.55 -17.97
C SER A 44 -6.32 33.00 -19.11
N SER A 45 -6.63 32.11 -20.06
CA SER A 45 -7.51 32.34 -21.21
C SER A 45 -8.86 31.61 -21.14
N MET A 46 -9.15 30.90 -20.04
CA MET A 46 -10.39 30.16 -19.88
C MET A 46 -11.59 31.06 -19.53
N VAL A 47 -12.80 30.57 -19.80
CA VAL A 47 -14.04 31.01 -19.14
C VAL A 47 -14.18 30.18 -17.86
N ARG A 48 -14.49 30.81 -16.72
CA ARG A 48 -14.64 30.07 -15.46
C ARG A 48 -16.02 29.40 -15.37
N ALA A 49 -16.11 28.30 -14.62
CA ALA A 49 -17.37 27.60 -14.41
C ALA A 49 -18.47 28.47 -13.77
N ASP A 50 -18.10 29.42 -12.91
CA ASP A 50 -19.04 30.34 -12.23
C ASP A 50 -19.68 31.40 -13.16
N GLU A 51 -19.23 31.48 -14.41
CA GLU A 51 -19.69 32.45 -15.41
C GLU A 51 -20.74 31.88 -16.37
N VAL A 52 -21.01 30.58 -16.30
CA VAL A 52 -21.93 29.84 -17.17
C VAL A 52 -22.99 29.09 -16.34
N SER A 53 -24.02 28.57 -16.99
CA SER A 53 -25.00 27.73 -16.31
C SER A 53 -24.46 26.30 -16.09
N ILE A 54 -25.07 25.55 -15.17
CA ILE A 54 -24.69 24.15 -14.92
C ILE A 54 -24.92 23.28 -16.18
N GLU A 55 -25.95 23.60 -16.97
CA GLU A 55 -26.26 22.95 -18.24
C GLU A 55 -25.18 23.24 -19.30
N GLU A 56 -24.77 24.51 -19.45
CA GLU A 56 -23.69 24.88 -20.38
C GLU A 56 -22.35 24.24 -19.98
N TYR A 57 -22.03 24.22 -18.68
CA TYR A 57 -20.84 23.51 -18.18
C TYR A 57 -20.88 22.03 -18.57
N ARG A 58 -22.00 21.35 -18.32
CA ARG A 58 -22.16 19.90 -18.57
C ARG A 58 -22.08 19.52 -20.05
N LEU A 59 -22.39 20.43 -20.98
CA LEU A 59 -22.21 20.21 -22.42
C LEU A 59 -20.73 20.15 -22.83
N ASN A 60 -19.82 20.85 -22.14
CA ASN A 60 -18.39 20.77 -22.41
C ASN A 60 -17.52 21.08 -21.16
N PRO A 61 -17.44 20.15 -20.18
CA PRO A 61 -16.72 20.40 -18.92
C PRO A 61 -15.25 20.80 -19.12
N ALA A 62 -14.59 20.25 -20.15
CA ALA A 62 -13.20 20.52 -20.47
C ALA A 62 -12.93 21.97 -20.91
N LYS A 63 -13.95 22.70 -21.38
CA LYS A 63 -13.85 24.13 -21.74
C LYS A 63 -13.83 25.05 -20.50
N TYR A 64 -14.41 24.61 -19.39
CA TYR A 64 -14.67 25.42 -18.19
C TYR A 64 -13.95 24.92 -16.92
N SER A 65 -13.23 23.79 -17.00
CA SER A 65 -12.51 23.17 -15.88
C SER A 65 -10.99 23.24 -16.04
N PHE A 66 -10.30 23.91 -15.11
CA PHE A 66 -8.85 24.00 -15.11
C PHE A 66 -8.20 22.78 -14.44
N THR A 67 -8.37 21.63 -15.07
CA THR A 67 -7.82 20.32 -14.67
C THR A 67 -6.82 19.78 -15.71
N TYR A 68 -6.22 20.67 -16.51
CA TYR A 68 -5.07 20.34 -17.34
C TYR A 68 -3.83 20.25 -16.43
N PRO A 69 -3.08 19.13 -16.42
CA PRO A 69 -3.08 18.06 -17.40
C PRO A 69 -3.82 16.80 -16.92
N THR A 70 -4.76 16.31 -17.72
CA THR A 70 -5.50 15.07 -17.41
C THR A 70 -4.59 13.83 -17.55
N TYR A 71 -4.71 12.92 -16.58
CA TYR A 71 -4.02 11.64 -16.52
C TYR A 71 -5.00 10.58 -15.99
N LYS A 72 -4.98 9.36 -16.53
CA LYS A 72 -5.86 8.28 -16.06
C LYS A 72 -5.38 7.59 -14.78
N GLY A 73 -4.19 7.90 -14.30
CA GLY A 73 -3.51 7.15 -13.24
C GLY A 73 -2.64 5.99 -13.73
N PRO A 74 -1.89 5.35 -12.82
CA PRO A 74 -1.19 4.11 -13.10
C PRO A 74 -2.18 2.96 -13.34
N GLU A 75 -1.73 1.87 -13.97
CA GLU A 75 -2.52 0.65 -13.99
C GLU A 75 -2.58 -0.01 -12.61
N VAL A 76 -3.72 -0.61 -12.30
CA VAL A 76 -3.98 -1.36 -11.06
C VAL A 76 -4.37 -2.79 -11.44
N PHE A 77 -4.27 -3.73 -10.51
CA PHE A 77 -4.50 -5.15 -10.77
C PHE A 77 -5.90 -5.46 -11.31
N HIS A 78 -6.95 -4.84 -10.74
CA HIS A 78 -8.32 -4.99 -11.22
C HIS A 78 -9.14 -3.72 -10.98
N VAL A 79 -10.06 -3.41 -11.91
CA VAL A 79 -11.05 -2.33 -11.79
C VAL A 79 -12.40 -2.89 -12.18
N GLU A 80 -13.39 -2.73 -11.30
CA GLU A 80 -14.79 -3.08 -11.54
C GLU A 80 -15.71 -1.93 -11.16
N ASP A 81 -16.80 -1.75 -11.90
CA ASP A 81 -17.88 -0.82 -11.55
C ASP A 81 -19.08 -1.63 -11.04
N LYS A 82 -19.67 -1.24 -9.90
CA LYS A 82 -20.86 -1.87 -9.31
C LYS A 82 -21.95 -0.84 -9.03
N GLN A 83 -23.20 -1.21 -9.30
CA GLN A 83 -24.37 -0.45 -8.87
C GLN A 83 -24.73 -0.83 -7.44
N ILE A 84 -24.95 0.16 -6.57
CA ILE A 84 -25.29 -0.04 -5.16
C ILE A 84 -26.55 0.76 -4.78
N PRO A 85 -27.38 0.28 -3.84
CA PRO A 85 -28.56 0.99 -3.38
C PRO A 85 -28.21 2.16 -2.46
N VAL A 86 -28.95 3.25 -2.61
CA VAL A 86 -28.96 4.42 -1.72
C VAL A 86 -30.39 4.72 -1.27
N THR A 87 -30.55 5.36 -0.11
CA THR A 87 -31.83 5.37 0.63
C THR A 87 -32.51 6.73 0.76
N LYS A 88 -31.82 7.85 0.51
CA LYS A 88 -32.35 9.20 0.81
C LYS A 88 -32.13 10.22 -0.32
N PRO A 89 -33.01 10.28 -1.33
CA PRO A 89 -34.15 9.37 -1.58
C PRO A 89 -33.67 8.01 -2.11
N GLU A 90 -34.56 7.02 -2.16
CA GLU A 90 -34.23 5.71 -2.74
C GLU A 90 -33.69 5.82 -4.18
N GLY A 91 -32.72 4.98 -4.54
CA GLY A 91 -32.10 4.99 -5.86
C GLY A 91 -30.90 4.05 -5.96
N LEU A 92 -30.15 4.20 -7.05
CA LEU A 92 -28.88 3.51 -7.30
C LEU A 92 -27.79 4.53 -7.60
N ILE A 93 -26.56 4.24 -7.15
CA ILE A 93 -25.34 4.94 -7.57
C ILE A 93 -24.28 3.94 -8.04
N THR A 94 -23.37 4.40 -8.90
CA THR A 94 -22.21 3.59 -9.30
C THR A 94 -21.08 3.79 -8.29
N VAL A 95 -20.38 2.71 -7.94
CA VAL A 95 -19.07 2.78 -7.30
C VAL A 95 -18.04 2.09 -8.17
N ARG A 96 -16.85 2.68 -8.29
CA ARG A 96 -15.70 2.09 -8.97
C ARG A 96 -14.70 1.55 -7.96
N ILE A 97 -14.38 0.27 -8.09
CA ILE A 97 -13.57 -0.47 -7.14
C ILE A 97 -12.22 -0.77 -7.78
N TYR A 98 -11.18 -0.10 -7.30
CA TYR A 98 -9.79 -0.36 -7.65
C TYR A 98 -9.21 -1.38 -6.67
N THR A 99 -8.77 -2.52 -7.18
CA THR A 99 -8.17 -3.61 -6.39
C THR A 99 -6.67 -3.70 -6.68
N PRO A 100 -5.80 -3.78 -5.65
CA PRO A 100 -4.36 -3.97 -5.83
C PRO A 100 -4.01 -5.47 -5.99
N GLU A 101 -2.75 -5.77 -6.32
CA GLU A 101 -2.26 -7.14 -6.31
C GLU A 101 -2.25 -7.74 -4.89
N GLY A 102 -2.77 -8.95 -4.71
CA GLY A 102 -2.63 -9.72 -3.47
C GLY A 102 -3.85 -10.59 -3.12
N PRO A 103 -3.76 -11.38 -2.04
CA PRO A 103 -4.85 -12.27 -1.61
C PRO A 103 -5.96 -11.58 -0.82
N GLY A 104 -5.72 -10.39 -0.25
CA GLY A 104 -6.60 -9.77 0.73
C GLY A 104 -6.72 -10.58 2.05
N PRO A 105 -7.76 -10.33 2.87
CA PRO A 105 -8.74 -9.26 2.72
C PRO A 105 -8.07 -7.90 2.88
N PHE A 106 -8.33 -6.99 1.94
CA PHE A 106 -7.66 -5.70 1.88
C PHE A 106 -8.21 -4.73 2.92
N SER A 107 -7.38 -3.81 3.40
CA SER A 107 -7.92 -2.56 3.95
C SER A 107 -8.57 -1.77 2.81
N VAL A 108 -9.55 -0.91 3.13
CA VAL A 108 -10.32 -0.17 2.12
C VAL A 108 -10.40 1.31 2.43
N HIS A 109 -10.26 2.13 1.39
CA HIS A 109 -10.53 3.56 1.41
C HIS A 109 -11.73 3.88 0.52
N LEU A 110 -12.73 4.59 1.03
CA LEU A 110 -13.78 5.18 0.18
C LEU A 110 -13.39 6.61 -0.20
N ASN A 111 -13.39 6.90 -1.50
CA ASN A 111 -13.11 8.21 -2.05
C ASN A 111 -14.42 8.92 -2.42
N PHE A 112 -14.54 10.18 -2.02
CA PHE A 112 -15.63 11.08 -2.40
C PHE A 112 -15.03 12.25 -3.17
N HIS A 113 -15.39 12.39 -4.44
CA HIS A 113 -14.76 13.39 -5.29
C HIS A 113 -15.13 14.83 -4.93
N GLY A 114 -14.28 15.78 -5.31
CA GLY A 114 -14.57 17.21 -5.28
C GLY A 114 -15.45 17.70 -6.43
N GLY A 115 -15.64 19.03 -6.50
CA GLY A 115 -16.45 19.68 -7.53
C GLY A 115 -17.73 20.37 -7.00
N GLY A 116 -17.72 20.82 -5.75
CA GLY A 116 -18.80 21.64 -5.19
C GLY A 116 -20.17 20.98 -5.24
N TRP A 117 -20.25 19.67 -4.97
CA TRP A 117 -21.48 18.85 -4.90
C TRP A 117 -22.34 18.81 -6.19
N VAL A 118 -21.91 19.44 -7.29
CA VAL A 118 -22.67 19.57 -8.54
C VAL A 118 -21.86 19.21 -9.80
N LEU A 119 -20.54 19.11 -9.67
CA LEU A 119 -19.60 18.65 -10.68
C LEU A 119 -18.83 17.42 -10.18
N GLY A 120 -18.43 16.54 -11.11
CA GLY A 120 -17.45 15.49 -10.86
C GLY A 120 -17.86 14.12 -11.41
N GLY A 121 -17.49 13.06 -10.69
CA GLY A 121 -17.76 11.65 -11.00
C GLY A 121 -16.49 10.79 -11.11
N LEU A 122 -16.66 9.51 -11.42
CA LEU A 122 -15.63 8.44 -11.42
C LEU A 122 -14.38 8.63 -12.33
N GLN A 123 -14.24 9.79 -12.97
CA GLN A 123 -13.06 10.17 -13.77
C GLN A 123 -12.27 11.33 -13.16
N SER A 124 -12.87 12.13 -12.26
CA SER A 124 -12.24 13.33 -11.68
C SER A 124 -10.97 13.01 -10.89
N GLU A 125 -11.02 11.96 -10.07
CA GLU A 125 -9.96 11.59 -9.13
C GLU A 125 -9.38 10.19 -9.42
N ALA A 126 -9.75 9.58 -10.55
CA ALA A 126 -9.32 8.22 -10.93
C ALA A 126 -7.80 8.02 -10.86
N ALA A 127 -7.01 9.05 -11.19
CA ALA A 127 -5.56 9.01 -11.06
C ALA A 127 -5.09 8.86 -9.61
N TRP A 128 -5.68 9.62 -8.69
CA TRP A 128 -5.37 9.54 -7.26
C TRP A 128 -5.84 8.20 -6.67
N CYS A 129 -7.06 7.76 -6.99
CA CYS A 129 -7.60 6.47 -6.55
C CYS A 129 -6.68 5.30 -6.97
N ARG A 130 -6.19 5.30 -8.21
CA ARG A 130 -5.22 4.30 -8.71
C ARG A 130 -3.85 4.42 -8.03
N HIS A 131 -3.38 5.63 -7.77
CA HIS A 131 -2.15 5.85 -7.00
C HIS A 131 -2.27 5.31 -5.57
N MET A 132 -3.38 5.56 -4.86
CA MET A 132 -3.60 5.04 -3.50
C MET A 132 -3.72 3.53 -3.50
N CYS A 133 -4.51 2.96 -4.42
CA CYS A 133 -4.65 1.52 -4.59
C CYS A 133 -3.29 0.83 -4.65
N ASN A 134 -2.42 1.26 -5.58
CA ASN A 134 -1.09 0.68 -5.73
C ASN A 134 -0.12 1.02 -4.60
N LYS A 135 0.05 2.31 -4.26
CA LYS A 135 1.09 2.77 -3.34
C LYS A 135 0.78 2.40 -1.89
N ALA A 136 -0.49 2.42 -1.49
CA ALA A 136 -0.89 1.98 -0.15
C ALA A 136 -1.25 0.50 -0.07
N SER A 137 -1.41 -0.18 -1.22
CA SER A 137 -1.77 -1.60 -1.30
C SER A 137 -3.11 -1.91 -0.59
N ILE A 138 -4.09 -1.04 -0.85
CA ILE A 138 -5.46 -1.10 -0.33
C ILE A 138 -6.47 -1.14 -1.48
N LYS A 139 -7.67 -1.67 -1.22
CA LYS A 139 -8.79 -1.46 -2.15
C LYS A 139 -9.26 -0.01 -2.03
N VAL A 140 -9.55 0.64 -3.16
CA VAL A 140 -10.15 1.99 -3.18
C VAL A 140 -11.52 1.90 -3.84
N ILE A 141 -12.54 2.46 -3.21
CA ILE A 141 -13.91 2.52 -3.72
C ILE A 141 -14.25 3.98 -3.95
N ASP A 142 -14.31 4.38 -5.21
CA ASP A 142 -14.63 5.75 -5.66
C ASP A 142 -16.13 5.84 -5.91
N VAL A 143 -16.80 6.87 -5.36
CA VAL A 143 -18.26 6.91 -5.23
C VAL A 143 -18.87 8.00 -6.13
N ASP A 144 -19.71 7.57 -7.07
CA ASP A 144 -20.44 8.44 -8.01
C ASP A 144 -21.75 8.93 -7.36
N TYR A 145 -21.63 9.72 -6.30
CA TYR A 145 -22.79 10.20 -5.52
C TYR A 145 -23.69 11.13 -6.35
N ARG A 146 -24.99 11.18 -6.04
CA ARG A 146 -25.93 12.01 -6.80
C ARG A 146 -25.74 13.49 -6.47
N MET A 147 -25.76 14.31 -7.51
CA MET A 147 -25.36 15.72 -7.48
C MET A 147 -26.53 16.68 -7.70
N GLY A 148 -26.37 17.93 -7.22
CA GLY A 148 -27.29 19.02 -7.55
C GLY A 148 -27.12 19.52 -9.00
N PRO A 149 -28.13 20.21 -9.56
CA PRO A 149 -29.41 20.59 -8.95
C PRO A 149 -30.48 19.49 -8.93
N GLU A 150 -30.27 18.35 -9.59
CA GLU A 150 -31.22 17.23 -9.61
C GLU A 150 -31.42 16.60 -8.23
N TYR A 151 -30.32 16.42 -7.50
CA TYR A 151 -30.29 15.83 -6.16
C TYR A 151 -29.63 16.81 -5.19
N LYS A 152 -30.41 17.79 -4.75
CA LYS A 152 -29.97 18.84 -3.82
C LYS A 152 -29.56 18.28 -2.45
N TYR A 153 -28.87 19.13 -1.68
CA TYR A 153 -28.56 18.94 -0.27
C TYR A 153 -29.80 18.39 0.49
N PRO A 154 -29.65 17.35 1.33
CA PRO A 154 -28.40 16.67 1.73
C PRO A 154 -28.07 15.39 0.93
N THR A 155 -28.67 15.15 -0.25
CA THR A 155 -28.65 13.82 -0.93
C THR A 155 -27.27 13.18 -1.05
N ALA A 156 -26.29 13.89 -1.64
CA ALA A 156 -24.90 13.42 -1.81
C ALA A 156 -24.27 12.86 -0.52
N ILE A 157 -24.56 13.49 0.62
CA ILE A 157 -24.00 13.13 1.93
C ILE A 157 -24.55 11.77 2.39
N TYR A 158 -25.85 11.52 2.16
CA TYR A 158 -26.47 10.23 2.48
C TYR A 158 -26.08 9.13 1.50
N ASP A 159 -25.90 9.45 0.21
CA ASP A 159 -25.38 8.50 -0.79
C ASP A 159 -23.99 7.98 -0.39
N CYS A 160 -23.09 8.89 0.00
CA CYS A 160 -21.76 8.54 0.51
C CYS A 160 -21.84 7.73 1.83
N TRP A 161 -22.80 8.01 2.72
CA TRP A 161 -22.99 7.19 3.93
C TRP A 161 -23.50 5.78 3.64
N ASP A 162 -24.45 5.65 2.72
CA ASP A 162 -24.95 4.36 2.28
C ASP A 162 -23.86 3.54 1.58
N ALA A 163 -22.94 4.17 0.84
CA ALA A 163 -21.76 3.53 0.27
C ALA A 163 -20.79 2.97 1.35
N VAL A 164 -20.55 3.71 2.45
CA VAL A 164 -19.74 3.22 3.59
C VAL A 164 -20.38 1.98 4.22
N LYS A 165 -21.68 2.06 4.55
CA LYS A 165 -22.41 0.93 5.15
C LYS A 165 -22.49 -0.28 4.22
N TRP A 166 -22.74 -0.05 2.92
CA TRP A 166 -22.74 -1.11 1.91
C TRP A 166 -21.38 -1.81 1.83
N THR A 167 -20.27 -1.06 1.86
CA THR A 167 -18.92 -1.62 1.83
C THR A 167 -18.64 -2.52 3.04
N ILE A 168 -19.06 -2.09 4.24
CA ILE A 168 -18.89 -2.86 5.48
C ILE A 168 -19.76 -4.13 5.45
N ASN A 169 -21.02 -4.03 5.01
CA ASN A 169 -21.97 -5.14 4.97
C ASN A 169 -21.61 -6.21 3.91
N ASN A 170 -20.96 -5.82 2.80
CA ASN A 170 -20.56 -6.73 1.72
C ASN A 170 -19.07 -7.09 1.77
N ALA A 171 -18.42 -6.93 2.93
CA ALA A 171 -16.97 -7.02 3.05
C ALA A 171 -16.37 -8.35 2.56
N THR A 172 -17.07 -9.46 2.75
CA THR A 172 -16.65 -10.79 2.25
C THR A 172 -16.63 -10.85 0.72
N GLU A 173 -17.68 -10.38 0.05
CA GLU A 173 -17.77 -10.35 -1.42
C GLU A 173 -16.70 -9.41 -2.01
N LEU A 174 -16.48 -8.28 -1.36
CA LEU A 174 -15.51 -7.27 -1.76
C LEU A 174 -14.05 -7.68 -1.46
N ASN A 175 -13.83 -8.77 -0.72
CA ASN A 175 -12.55 -9.19 -0.15
C ASN A 175 -11.85 -8.05 0.62
N VAL A 176 -12.60 -7.36 1.49
CA VAL A 176 -12.09 -6.29 2.38
C VAL A 176 -12.22 -6.66 3.85
N ASN A 177 -11.40 -6.05 4.68
CA ASN A 177 -11.46 -6.16 6.12
C ASN A 177 -12.41 -5.08 6.67
N PRO A 178 -13.60 -5.44 7.20
CA PRO A 178 -14.57 -4.45 7.70
C PRO A 178 -14.09 -3.72 8.95
N LYS A 179 -13.00 -4.18 9.59
CA LYS A 179 -12.32 -3.50 10.70
C LYS A 179 -11.14 -2.64 10.26
N SER A 180 -10.99 -2.39 8.96
CA SER A 180 -9.89 -1.59 8.39
C SER A 180 -10.40 -0.70 7.24
N VAL A 181 -11.39 0.13 7.57
CA VAL A 181 -12.04 1.10 6.67
C VAL A 181 -11.50 2.50 6.96
N SER A 182 -11.21 3.26 5.91
CA SER A 182 -11.04 4.71 5.94
C SER A 182 -11.90 5.34 4.85
N PHE A 183 -12.11 6.66 4.94
CA PHE A 183 -12.73 7.41 3.86
C PHE A 183 -12.17 8.82 3.78
N GLY A 184 -12.34 9.47 2.64
CA GLY A 184 -11.76 10.78 2.37
C GLY A 184 -12.28 11.41 1.08
N GLY A 185 -11.88 12.65 0.85
CA GLY A 185 -12.24 13.38 -0.35
C GLY A 185 -11.73 14.81 -0.40
N LEU A 186 -11.83 15.41 -1.59
CA LEU A 186 -11.38 16.76 -1.89
C LEU A 186 -12.55 17.76 -1.91
N SER A 187 -12.39 18.98 -1.37
CA SER A 187 -13.43 20.04 -1.41
C SER A 187 -14.76 19.56 -0.81
N ALA A 188 -15.81 19.46 -1.64
CA ALA A 188 -17.09 18.81 -1.33
C ALA A 188 -16.93 17.38 -0.75
N GLY A 189 -15.98 16.59 -1.23
CA GLY A 189 -15.61 15.29 -0.66
C GLY A 189 -15.01 15.40 0.75
N GLY A 190 -14.27 16.48 1.02
CA GLY A 190 -13.75 16.83 2.35
C GLY A 190 -14.86 17.27 3.32
N HIS A 191 -15.83 18.05 2.83
CA HIS A 191 -17.08 18.38 3.53
C HIS A 191 -17.85 17.13 3.93
N MET A 192 -18.11 16.24 2.97
CA MET A 192 -18.79 14.96 3.23
C MET A 192 -18.00 14.12 4.23
N THR A 193 -16.68 13.99 4.07
CA THR A 193 -15.80 13.31 5.02
C THR A 193 -15.96 13.82 6.45
N ALA A 194 -15.99 15.15 6.64
CA ALA A 194 -16.19 15.77 7.95
C ALA A 194 -17.53 15.34 8.59
N VAL A 195 -18.62 15.36 7.83
CA VAL A 195 -19.95 14.93 8.32
C VAL A 195 -20.00 13.43 8.62
N LEU A 196 -19.48 12.59 7.73
CA LEU A 196 -19.50 11.13 7.88
C LEU A 196 -18.69 10.65 9.09
N GLY A 197 -17.69 11.41 9.54
CA GLY A 197 -17.01 11.18 10.82
C GLY A 197 -17.95 11.18 12.02
N HIS A 198 -18.91 12.10 12.04
CA HIS A 198 -19.94 12.15 13.09
C HIS A 198 -20.92 10.99 12.97
N PHE A 199 -21.38 10.65 11.76
CA PHE A 199 -22.27 9.49 11.55
C PHE A 199 -21.60 8.18 11.97
N ALA A 200 -20.32 7.98 11.63
CA ALA A 200 -19.57 6.81 12.04
C ALA A 200 -19.44 6.68 13.57
N ARG A 201 -19.16 7.78 14.27
CA ARG A 201 -19.19 7.79 15.75
C ARG A 201 -20.58 7.45 16.28
N ASP A 202 -21.61 8.07 15.76
CA ASP A 202 -22.98 7.97 16.29
C ASP A 202 -23.61 6.60 16.02
N GLU A 203 -23.21 5.90 14.94
CA GLU A 203 -23.56 4.49 14.67
C GLU A 203 -22.54 3.48 15.25
N GLY A 204 -21.47 3.93 15.92
CA GLY A 204 -20.48 3.06 16.59
C GLY A 204 -19.51 2.32 15.65
N ILE A 205 -19.29 2.85 14.44
CA ILE A 205 -18.43 2.26 13.39
C ILE A 205 -16.99 2.77 13.53
N ASP A 206 -16.04 1.84 13.71
CA ASP A 206 -14.61 2.14 13.84
C ASP A 206 -13.95 2.43 12.48
N ILE A 207 -13.62 3.71 12.27
CA ILE A 207 -12.97 4.21 11.05
C ILE A 207 -11.50 4.55 11.36
N LYS A 208 -10.56 4.05 10.54
CA LYS A 208 -9.12 4.23 10.76
C LYS A 208 -8.61 5.62 10.41
N LEU A 209 -9.27 6.29 9.48
CA LEU A 209 -8.93 7.64 9.04
C LEU A 209 -10.10 8.31 8.32
N GLN A 210 -10.31 9.58 8.67
CA GLN A 210 -11.01 10.59 7.88
C GLN A 210 -9.94 11.43 7.16
N LEU A 211 -9.86 11.37 5.83
CA LEU A 211 -8.88 12.13 5.04
C LEU A 211 -9.57 13.31 4.35
N MET A 212 -9.48 14.48 4.95
CA MET A 212 -10.06 15.72 4.43
C MET A 212 -9.01 16.49 3.63
N ILE A 213 -9.30 16.77 2.35
CA ILE A 213 -8.40 17.47 1.43
C ILE A 213 -9.08 18.76 0.99
N VAL A 214 -8.48 19.92 1.28
CA VAL A 214 -9.04 21.27 1.10
C VAL A 214 -10.55 21.33 1.44
N PRO A 215 -10.96 21.09 2.71
CA PRO A 215 -12.34 20.78 3.01
C PRO A 215 -13.22 22.01 3.31
N ALA A 216 -14.30 22.15 2.55
CA ALA A 216 -15.38 23.10 2.84
C ALA A 216 -16.06 22.72 4.17
N THR A 217 -15.89 23.55 5.20
CA THR A 217 -16.34 23.25 6.57
C THR A 217 -17.13 24.39 7.21
N ASP A 218 -17.08 25.60 6.64
CA ASP A 218 -17.82 26.79 7.04
C ASP A 218 -18.17 27.74 5.88
N MET A 219 -19.20 27.40 5.12
CA MET A 219 -19.64 28.20 3.98
C MET A 219 -20.53 29.41 4.35
N ARG A 220 -20.63 29.82 5.63
CA ARG A 220 -21.50 30.93 6.06
C ARG A 220 -21.16 32.28 5.41
N TYR A 221 -19.89 32.48 5.07
CA TYR A 221 -19.41 33.69 4.38
C TYR A 221 -19.88 33.80 2.92
N CYS A 222 -20.40 32.71 2.33
CA CYS A 222 -20.92 32.69 0.96
C CYS A 222 -22.35 33.23 0.84
N SER A 223 -23.05 33.55 1.94
CA SER A 223 -24.40 34.12 1.90
C SER A 223 -24.49 35.34 0.96
N SER A 224 -25.39 35.29 -0.02
CA SER A 224 -25.58 36.37 -1.02
C SER A 224 -26.06 37.69 -0.41
N LYS A 225 -26.51 37.68 0.86
CA LYS A 225 -26.82 38.87 1.64
C LYS A 225 -25.58 39.62 2.12
N ILE A 226 -24.42 38.97 2.16
CA ILE A 226 -23.14 39.58 2.55
C ILE A 226 -22.60 40.40 1.38
N LYS A 227 -22.96 41.69 1.33
CA LYS A 227 -22.47 42.63 0.31
C LYS A 227 -20.98 42.95 0.41
N GLN A 228 -20.39 42.79 1.59
CA GLN A 228 -18.97 43.04 1.85
C GLN A 228 -18.48 42.11 2.95
N LEU A 229 -17.40 41.37 2.67
CA LEU A 229 -16.71 40.57 3.67
C LEU A 229 -15.81 41.44 4.56
N THR A 230 -15.81 41.13 5.85
CA THR A 230 -15.08 41.82 6.92
C THR A 230 -14.73 40.78 7.99
N THR A 231 -13.77 41.09 8.86
CA THR A 231 -13.43 40.23 10.02
C THR A 231 -14.60 39.98 10.99
N LYS A 232 -15.70 40.75 10.89
CA LYS A 232 -16.92 40.57 11.69
C LYS A 232 -17.86 39.48 11.15
N ASN A 233 -17.90 39.25 9.84
CA ASN A 233 -18.78 38.26 9.19
C ASN A 233 -18.02 37.09 8.53
N CYS A 234 -16.70 37.19 8.42
CA CYS A 234 -15.81 36.10 8.03
C CYS A 234 -14.52 36.21 8.85
N PRO A 235 -14.23 35.27 9.78
CA PRO A 235 -13.03 35.30 10.62
C PRO A 235 -11.77 34.78 9.90
N TYR A 236 -11.89 34.35 8.63
CA TYR A 236 -10.86 33.66 7.87
C TYR A 236 -10.03 34.64 7.02
N GLU A 237 -8.73 34.73 7.29
CA GLU A 237 -7.81 35.59 6.52
C GLU A 237 -7.69 35.09 5.08
N SER A 238 -7.67 33.77 4.88
CA SER A 238 -7.66 33.12 3.57
C SER A 238 -8.77 33.65 2.67
N VAL A 239 -10.01 33.66 3.16
CA VAL A 239 -11.18 34.16 2.40
C VAL A 239 -11.03 35.65 2.11
N LEU A 240 -10.70 36.47 3.11
CA LEU A 240 -10.56 37.92 2.92
C LEU A 240 -9.46 38.29 1.90
N ARG A 241 -8.37 37.52 1.86
CA ARG A 241 -7.23 37.70 0.96
C ARG A 241 -7.44 37.10 -0.43
N LEU A 242 -8.20 36.02 -0.55
CA LEU A 242 -8.25 35.18 -1.77
C LEU A 242 -9.62 35.15 -2.46
N LYS A 243 -10.66 35.79 -1.91
CA LYS A 243 -12.01 35.85 -2.51
C LYS A 243 -12.09 36.28 -3.97
N ASP A 244 -11.09 36.99 -4.50
CA ASP A 244 -11.06 37.51 -5.87
C ASP A 244 -10.06 36.78 -6.80
N VAL A 245 -9.43 35.67 -6.36
CA VAL A 245 -8.40 34.98 -7.17
C VAL A 245 -8.96 34.41 -8.48
N PRO A 246 -8.24 34.53 -9.61
CA PRO A 246 -8.78 34.14 -10.92
C PRO A 246 -9.04 32.64 -11.10
N TRP A 247 -8.45 31.77 -10.26
CA TRP A 247 -8.59 30.29 -10.33
C TRP A 247 -9.72 29.70 -9.47
N GLY A 248 -10.22 30.44 -8.48
CA GLY A 248 -11.19 29.97 -7.50
C GLY A 248 -11.71 31.11 -6.62
N PRO A 249 -12.45 32.07 -7.19
CA PRO A 249 -13.00 33.20 -6.43
C PRO A 249 -14.21 32.77 -5.61
N LEU A 250 -14.58 33.57 -4.62
CA LEU A 250 -15.77 33.40 -3.78
C LEU A 250 -17.07 33.19 -4.59
N GLY A 251 -17.20 33.87 -5.73
CA GLY A 251 -18.36 33.71 -6.61
C GLY A 251 -18.56 32.27 -7.11
N ARG A 252 -17.50 31.45 -7.13
CA ARG A 252 -17.56 30.03 -7.47
C ARG A 252 -18.19 29.19 -6.37
N GLU A 253 -17.85 29.45 -5.11
CA GLU A 253 -18.50 28.77 -3.97
C GLU A 253 -19.97 29.18 -3.84
N GLN A 254 -20.29 30.44 -4.13
CA GLN A 254 -21.67 30.91 -4.23
C GLN A 254 -22.44 30.21 -5.38
N TRP A 255 -21.80 30.01 -6.53
CA TRP A 255 -22.36 29.26 -7.66
C TRP A 255 -22.58 27.78 -7.32
N PHE A 256 -21.67 27.13 -6.59
CA PHE A 256 -21.86 25.75 -6.13
C PHE A 256 -23.04 25.64 -5.15
N LEU A 257 -23.11 26.49 -4.11
CA LEU A 257 -24.21 26.48 -3.14
C LEU A 257 -25.57 26.75 -3.78
N LYS A 258 -25.63 27.62 -4.79
CA LYS A 258 -26.85 27.92 -5.56
C LYS A 258 -27.48 26.65 -6.15
N TYR A 259 -26.67 25.77 -6.73
CA TYR A 259 -27.16 24.52 -7.33
C TYR A 259 -27.26 23.37 -6.31
N PHE A 260 -26.39 23.33 -5.30
CA PHE A 260 -26.40 22.30 -4.25
C PHE A 260 -27.57 22.46 -3.28
N VAL A 261 -27.79 23.66 -2.73
CA VAL A 261 -28.84 23.94 -1.74
C VAL A 261 -30.09 24.50 -2.40
N GLY A 262 -29.94 25.54 -3.22
CA GLY A 262 -31.03 26.25 -3.88
C GLY A 262 -30.76 27.75 -4.05
N GLU A 263 -31.64 28.42 -4.80
CA GLU A 263 -31.50 29.86 -5.11
C GLU A 263 -32.13 30.78 -4.05
N ASP A 264 -32.92 30.24 -3.12
CA ASP A 264 -33.56 31.02 -2.07
C ASP A 264 -32.55 31.47 -1.01
N ALA A 265 -32.36 32.78 -0.90
CA ALA A 265 -31.35 33.38 -0.04
C ALA A 265 -31.72 33.38 1.46
N ASP A 266 -33.01 33.26 1.81
CA ASP A 266 -33.45 33.17 3.20
C ASP A 266 -33.27 31.72 3.71
N ASP A 267 -33.63 30.73 2.90
CA ASP A 267 -33.43 29.31 3.18
C ASP A 267 -31.94 28.95 3.23
N LEU A 268 -31.13 29.41 2.26
CA LEU A 268 -29.68 29.19 2.27
C LEU A 268 -29.01 29.77 3.53
N GLU A 269 -29.33 31.02 3.89
CA GLU A 269 -28.78 31.63 5.11
C GLU A 269 -29.25 30.90 6.37
N ALA A 270 -30.52 30.49 6.45
CA ALA A 270 -31.04 29.72 7.58
C ALA A 270 -30.31 28.38 7.74
N LYS A 271 -30.06 27.66 6.65
CA LYS A 271 -29.34 26.38 6.63
C LYS A 271 -27.88 26.55 7.04
N LEU A 272 -27.14 27.48 6.41
CA LEU A 272 -25.74 27.76 6.72
C LEU A 272 -25.52 28.11 8.20
N ASN A 273 -26.50 28.75 8.86
CA ASN A 273 -26.37 29.15 10.26
C ASN A 273 -26.91 28.14 11.28
N LYS A 274 -27.62 27.08 10.87
CA LYS A 274 -28.32 26.16 11.80
C LYS A 274 -28.09 24.68 11.52
N GLU A 275 -27.80 24.29 10.28
CA GLU A 275 -27.63 22.89 9.88
C GLU A 275 -26.14 22.53 9.82
N TRP A 276 -25.65 21.88 10.88
CA TRP A 276 -24.25 21.45 10.95
C TRP A 276 -23.83 20.45 9.87
N ILE A 277 -24.79 19.73 9.27
CA ILE A 277 -24.55 18.85 8.11
C ILE A 277 -24.15 19.68 6.88
N LEU A 278 -24.66 20.91 6.73
CA LEU A 278 -24.17 21.86 5.72
C LEU A 278 -22.91 22.61 6.20
N THR A 279 -22.80 22.90 7.50
CA THR A 279 -21.69 23.68 8.08
C THR A 279 -21.00 22.92 9.23
N PRO A 280 -20.06 22.01 8.93
CA PRO A 280 -19.40 21.16 9.93
C PRO A 280 -18.81 21.86 11.16
N VAL A 281 -18.31 23.10 11.05
CA VAL A 281 -17.75 23.83 12.20
C VAL A 281 -18.77 24.16 13.31
N ILE A 282 -20.08 24.09 13.04
CA ILE A 282 -21.13 24.27 14.06
C ILE A 282 -21.69 22.92 14.58
N ALA A 283 -21.01 21.80 14.36
CA ALA A 283 -21.44 20.50 14.87
C ALA A 283 -21.57 20.49 16.41
N PRO A 284 -22.62 19.87 16.97
CA PRO A 284 -22.96 20.01 18.40
C PRO A 284 -22.00 19.26 19.34
N ASN A 285 -21.17 18.37 18.83
CA ASN A 285 -20.24 17.57 19.63
C ASN A 285 -19.05 17.10 18.79
N PHE A 286 -17.84 17.47 19.21
CA PHE A 286 -16.57 17.08 18.58
C PHE A 286 -15.83 15.93 19.29
N LYS A 287 -16.39 15.31 20.32
CA LYS A 287 -15.73 14.22 21.06
C LYS A 287 -15.86 12.88 20.35
N ASN A 288 -14.89 11.99 20.60
CA ASN A 288 -14.85 10.58 20.20
C ASN A 288 -15.02 10.34 18.68
N LEU A 289 -14.55 11.27 17.85
CA LEU A 289 -14.56 11.12 16.40
C LEU A 289 -13.38 10.27 15.93
N PRO A 290 -13.50 9.58 14.78
CA PRO A 290 -12.39 8.84 14.19
C PRO A 290 -11.15 9.71 13.95
N ARG A 291 -9.96 9.08 13.87
CA ARG A 291 -8.71 9.79 13.54
C ARG A 291 -8.86 10.61 12.26
N ALA A 292 -8.39 11.86 12.27
CA ALA A 292 -8.48 12.76 11.13
C ALA A 292 -7.09 13.18 10.61
N HIS A 293 -7.00 13.36 9.29
CA HIS A 293 -5.92 14.12 8.65
C HIS A 293 -6.52 15.20 7.77
N ILE A 294 -6.00 16.43 7.90
CA ILE A 294 -6.47 17.60 7.17
C ILE A 294 -5.35 18.13 6.30
N VAL A 295 -5.56 18.09 4.99
CA VAL A 295 -4.70 18.71 3.99
C VAL A 295 -5.32 20.05 3.59
N THR A 296 -4.55 21.13 3.66
CA THR A 296 -4.94 22.46 3.17
C THR A 296 -3.93 22.97 2.16
N ALA A 297 -4.32 23.95 1.34
CA ALA A 297 -3.45 24.62 0.39
C ALA A 297 -3.26 26.09 0.79
N GLU A 298 -2.10 26.69 0.53
CA GLU A 298 -1.80 28.04 1.03
C GLU A 298 -2.61 29.14 0.32
N PHE A 299 -2.87 28.96 -0.97
CA PHE A 299 -3.59 29.87 -1.87
C PHE A 299 -5.01 29.36 -2.20
N ASP A 300 -5.70 28.96 -1.14
CA ASP A 300 -7.06 28.45 -1.12
C ASP A 300 -7.91 29.25 -0.12
N LEU A 301 -9.14 29.61 -0.49
CA LEU A 301 -10.03 30.32 0.43
C LEU A 301 -10.45 29.43 1.61
N GLU A 302 -10.60 28.12 1.39
CA GLU A 302 -11.07 27.15 2.40
C GLU A 302 -9.97 26.75 3.42
N ARG A 303 -8.76 27.31 3.29
CA ARG A 303 -7.60 26.98 4.13
C ARG A 303 -7.88 27.18 5.63
N ASP A 304 -8.36 28.36 6.03
CA ASP A 304 -8.47 28.69 7.46
C ASP A 304 -9.70 28.03 8.11
N GLU A 305 -10.78 27.79 7.35
CA GLU A 305 -11.94 27.02 7.86
C GLU A 305 -11.57 25.54 8.09
N GLY A 306 -10.87 24.91 7.13
CA GLY A 306 -10.41 23.53 7.28
C GLY A 306 -9.40 23.35 8.43
N GLU A 307 -8.49 24.31 8.61
CA GLU A 307 -7.58 24.33 9.76
C GLU A 307 -8.30 24.60 11.09
N TYR A 308 -9.33 25.45 11.10
CA TYR A 308 -10.17 25.71 12.28
C TYR A 308 -11.01 24.49 12.66
N TYR A 309 -11.63 23.78 11.69
CA TYR A 309 -12.28 22.49 11.92
C TYR A 309 -11.30 21.47 12.52
N GLY A 310 -10.06 21.45 12.02
CA GLY A 310 -8.98 20.66 12.59
C GLY A 310 -8.62 21.01 14.03
N GLN A 311 -8.79 22.27 14.45
CA GLN A 311 -8.63 22.67 15.84
C GLN A 311 -9.81 22.22 16.70
N LEU A 312 -11.06 22.37 16.22
CA LEU A 312 -12.25 21.85 16.91
C LEU A 312 -12.16 20.34 17.18
N LEU A 313 -11.64 19.57 16.22
CA LEU A 313 -11.38 18.14 16.39
C LEU A 313 -10.29 17.85 17.44
N LYS A 314 -9.24 18.68 17.55
CA LYS A 314 -8.18 18.54 18.58
C LYS A 314 -8.73 18.88 19.97
N ASP A 315 -9.49 19.95 20.08
CA ASP A 315 -10.12 20.40 21.33
C ASP A 315 -11.19 19.41 21.81
N GLY A 316 -11.83 18.69 20.88
CA GLY A 316 -12.68 17.51 21.15
C GLY A 316 -11.92 16.28 21.67
N GLY A 317 -10.59 16.28 21.69
CA GLY A 317 -9.73 15.20 22.19
C GLY A 317 -9.37 14.12 21.17
N ASN A 318 -9.60 14.35 19.87
CA ASN A 318 -9.36 13.34 18.84
C ASN A 318 -7.90 13.31 18.35
N LEU A 319 -7.51 12.21 17.70
CA LEU A 319 -6.22 12.13 17.01
C LEU A 319 -6.30 12.86 15.67
N VAL A 320 -5.69 14.05 15.59
CA VAL A 320 -5.70 14.90 14.40
C VAL A 320 -4.27 15.26 13.98
N THR A 321 -3.96 15.08 12.71
CA THR A 321 -2.77 15.67 12.07
C THR A 321 -3.20 16.59 10.93
N SER A 322 -2.38 17.58 10.59
CA SER A 322 -2.66 18.49 9.47
C SER A 322 -1.40 18.86 8.70
N LYS A 323 -1.53 19.10 7.40
CA LYS A 323 -0.45 19.59 6.53
C LYS A 323 -0.99 20.64 5.55
N ARG A 324 -0.44 21.85 5.63
CA ARG A 324 -0.62 22.90 4.63
C ARG A 324 0.42 22.74 3.53
N TYR A 325 -0.02 22.72 2.27
CA TYR A 325 0.85 22.70 1.09
C TYR A 325 1.16 24.14 0.67
N ALA A 326 2.39 24.56 0.95
CA ALA A 326 2.89 25.89 0.61
C ALA A 326 2.84 26.15 -0.90
N GLY A 327 2.51 27.38 -1.29
CA GLY A 327 2.38 27.84 -2.68
C GLY A 327 1.21 27.25 -3.48
N CYS A 328 0.52 26.23 -2.97
CA CYS A 328 -0.50 25.50 -3.74
C CYS A 328 -1.87 26.21 -3.74
N PRO A 329 -2.63 26.14 -4.85
CA PRO A 329 -4.05 26.52 -4.90
C PRO A 329 -4.96 25.37 -4.43
N HIS A 330 -6.26 25.64 -4.29
CA HIS A 330 -7.30 24.67 -3.90
C HIS A 330 -7.19 23.31 -4.62
N ALA A 331 -7.28 23.26 -5.96
CA ALA A 331 -7.33 22.02 -6.73
C ALA A 331 -5.96 21.31 -6.95
N PHE A 332 -4.91 21.64 -6.17
CA PHE A 332 -3.54 21.22 -6.49
C PHE A 332 -3.34 19.70 -6.61
N ALA A 333 -4.08 18.91 -5.83
CA ALA A 333 -4.02 17.44 -5.82
C ALA A 333 -4.37 16.78 -7.17
N HIS A 334 -5.12 17.48 -8.04
CA HIS A 334 -5.49 16.97 -9.37
C HIS A 334 -4.36 17.09 -10.40
N TYR A 335 -3.35 17.93 -10.19
CA TYR A 335 -2.26 18.14 -11.15
C TYR A 335 -1.18 17.05 -11.03
N ASN A 336 -1.56 15.78 -11.12
CA ASN A 336 -0.73 14.61 -10.85
C ASN A 336 -0.18 13.89 -12.10
N HIS A 337 -0.28 14.50 -13.29
CA HIS A 337 0.31 13.96 -14.51
C HIS A 337 1.84 13.80 -14.39
N PRO A 338 2.43 12.65 -14.74
CA PRO A 338 3.84 12.34 -14.46
C PRO A 338 4.85 13.33 -15.08
N GLU A 339 4.55 13.89 -16.26
CA GLU A 339 5.45 14.79 -17.00
C GLU A 339 5.03 16.28 -16.98
N ARG A 340 3.81 16.58 -16.53
CA ARG A 340 3.16 17.89 -16.71
C ARG A 340 2.46 18.42 -15.45
N GLY A 341 2.41 17.60 -14.40
CA GLY A 341 1.82 17.94 -13.12
C GLY A 341 2.75 18.78 -12.24
N LEU A 342 2.31 19.04 -11.02
CA LEU A 342 3.12 19.72 -10.00
C LEU A 342 3.92 18.71 -9.19
N ALA A 343 5.16 19.04 -8.84
CA ALA A 343 5.94 18.30 -7.84
C ALA A 343 5.17 18.19 -6.51
N LYS A 344 4.39 19.23 -6.15
CA LYS A 344 3.53 19.25 -4.96
C LYS A 344 2.34 18.29 -5.00
N ALA A 345 1.79 17.98 -6.17
CA ALA A 345 0.75 16.96 -6.30
C ALA A 345 1.32 15.54 -6.13
N LEU A 346 2.56 15.32 -6.59
CA LEU A 346 3.28 14.06 -6.39
C LEU A 346 3.73 13.88 -4.93
N GLU A 347 4.19 14.96 -4.27
CA GLU A 347 4.44 14.99 -2.81
C GLU A 347 3.19 14.58 -2.03
N PHE A 348 2.03 15.15 -2.38
CA PHE A 348 0.74 14.80 -1.80
C PHE A 348 0.35 13.32 -1.99
N ILE A 349 0.62 12.75 -3.15
CA ILE A 349 0.38 11.32 -3.42
C ILE A 349 1.26 10.42 -2.55
N GLU A 350 2.52 10.75 -2.30
CA GLU A 350 3.36 9.94 -1.41
C GLU A 350 2.93 10.05 0.05
N ASP A 351 2.62 11.26 0.51
CA ASP A 351 2.16 11.54 1.88
C ASP A 351 0.84 10.82 2.20
N THR A 352 -0.16 10.94 1.31
CA THR A 352 -1.46 10.27 1.50
C THR A 352 -1.32 8.76 1.46
N ALA A 353 -0.49 8.21 0.57
CA ALA A 353 -0.21 6.78 0.54
C ALA A 353 0.55 6.31 1.80
N GLU A 354 1.49 7.09 2.35
CA GLU A 354 2.16 6.75 3.61
C GLU A 354 1.21 6.78 4.80
N LEU A 355 0.37 7.82 4.88
CA LEU A 355 -0.65 7.93 5.91
C LEU A 355 -1.62 6.75 5.87
N LEU A 356 -2.15 6.41 4.68
CA LEU A 356 -3.06 5.28 4.51
C LEU A 356 -2.41 3.95 4.93
N ARG A 357 -1.16 3.70 4.53
CA ARG A 357 -0.40 2.53 5.03
C ARG A 357 -0.31 2.53 6.56
N SER A 358 0.04 3.68 7.16
CA SER A 358 0.24 3.84 8.60
C SER A 358 -1.02 3.59 9.42
N VAL A 359 -2.17 4.15 9.01
CA VAL A 359 -3.44 4.01 9.75
C VAL A 359 -4.06 2.60 9.62
N HIS A 360 -3.79 1.91 8.51
CA HIS A 360 -4.22 0.54 8.26
C HIS A 360 -3.21 -0.53 8.72
N GLU A 361 -2.13 -0.13 9.41
CA GLU A 361 -1.00 -0.98 9.84
C GLU A 361 -0.28 -1.77 8.71
N ILE A 362 -0.32 -1.28 7.48
CA ILE A 362 0.34 -1.88 6.32
C ILE A 362 1.83 -1.47 6.32
N GLY A 363 2.74 -2.45 6.28
CA GLY A 363 4.17 -2.24 6.57
C GLY A 363 4.98 -1.48 5.49
N PRO A 364 6.15 -0.86 5.84
CA PRO A 364 7.18 -0.27 4.94
C PRO A 364 7.94 -1.32 4.10
N ARG A 365 9.30 -1.42 3.92
CA ARG A 365 10.00 -2.38 2.96
C ARG A 365 11.38 -3.08 3.35
N ALA A 366 11.46 -4.45 3.54
CA ALA A 366 12.63 -5.44 3.66
C ALA A 366 12.32 -7.00 3.80
N GLY A 367 13.15 -7.93 3.28
CA GLY A 367 12.90 -9.41 3.29
C GLY A 367 13.53 -10.27 4.40
N ILE A 368 13.15 -11.57 4.49
CA ILE A 368 13.47 -12.48 5.62
C ILE A 368 14.95 -12.49 6.02
N ILE A 369 15.88 -12.66 5.07
CA ILE A 369 17.33 -12.66 5.36
C ILE A 369 17.79 -11.35 6.01
N GLY A 370 17.26 -10.21 5.56
CA GLY A 370 17.56 -8.90 6.14
C GLY A 370 16.92 -8.70 7.52
N LEU A 371 15.75 -9.31 7.77
CA LEU A 371 15.09 -9.33 9.08
C LEU A 371 15.87 -10.22 10.07
N ASP A 372 16.39 -11.37 9.63
CA ASP A 372 17.22 -12.27 10.45
C ASP A 372 18.56 -11.62 10.83
N VAL A 373 19.24 -10.97 9.89
CA VAL A 373 20.46 -10.17 10.18
C VAL A 373 20.16 -9.08 11.20
N ALA A 374 19.07 -8.33 11.01
CA ALA A 374 18.66 -7.31 11.96
C ALA A 374 18.30 -7.91 13.35
N LEU A 375 17.72 -9.11 13.40
CA LEU A 375 17.38 -9.81 14.63
C LEU A 375 18.62 -10.28 15.40
N VAL A 376 19.59 -10.89 14.73
CA VAL A 376 20.84 -11.35 15.37
C VAL A 376 21.59 -10.18 16.00
N PHE A 377 21.75 -9.06 15.29
CA PHE A 377 22.31 -7.82 15.86
C PHE A 377 21.48 -7.29 17.04
N SER A 378 20.16 -7.30 16.91
CA SER A 378 19.26 -6.75 17.92
C SER A 378 19.30 -7.56 19.22
N GLN A 379 19.42 -8.88 19.13
CA GLN A 379 19.61 -9.80 20.25
C GLN A 379 20.96 -9.58 20.98
N GLN A 380 21.96 -9.02 20.30
CA GLN A 380 23.24 -8.58 20.89
C GLN A 380 23.19 -7.13 21.44
N GLY A 381 22.03 -6.48 21.45
CA GLY A 381 21.84 -5.11 21.97
C GLY A 381 22.06 -3.98 20.96
N TYR A 382 22.38 -4.28 19.70
CA TYR A 382 22.70 -3.25 18.69
C TYR A 382 21.49 -2.64 17.96
N GLY A 383 20.25 -3.07 18.26
CA GLY A 383 19.04 -2.74 17.47
C GLY A 383 18.86 -1.26 17.12
N LYS A 384 19.13 -0.35 18.07
CA LYS A 384 19.00 1.11 17.89
C LYS A 384 20.01 1.73 16.91
N TYR A 385 21.08 1.01 16.58
CA TYR A 385 22.10 1.41 15.59
C TYR A 385 21.79 0.89 14.18
N ILE A 386 20.80 0.01 14.04
CA ILE A 386 20.44 -0.62 12.76
C ILE A 386 19.46 0.27 11.99
N THR A 387 19.77 0.52 10.72
CA THR A 387 18.80 1.02 9.74
C THR A 387 18.68 0.03 8.60
N VAL A 388 17.50 -0.58 8.46
CA VAL A 388 17.16 -1.45 7.33
C VAL A 388 16.59 -0.59 6.20
N ILE A 389 17.18 -0.69 5.01
CA ILE A 389 16.77 0.03 3.80
C ILE A 389 16.43 -1.00 2.73
N ALA A 390 15.20 -1.03 2.19
CA ALA A 390 14.89 -1.90 1.06
C ALA A 390 13.66 -1.49 0.22
N GLU A 391 13.45 -2.25 -0.87
CA GLU A 391 12.41 -2.05 -1.88
C GLU A 391 11.13 -2.89 -1.69
N TYR A 392 11.02 -3.89 -0.77
CA TYR A 392 9.80 -4.70 -0.38
C TYR A 392 9.83 -5.37 1.06
N LEU A 393 8.77 -5.32 1.94
CA LEU A 393 8.66 -5.84 3.38
C LEU A 393 7.45 -6.78 3.59
N PRO A 394 7.35 -7.39 4.80
CA PRO A 394 6.09 -7.89 5.30
C PRO A 394 4.99 -6.82 5.26
N GLY A 395 3.90 -7.18 4.58
CA GLY A 395 2.78 -6.30 4.26
C GLY A 395 2.63 -6.13 2.75
N ASP A 396 3.75 -6.02 2.01
CA ASP A 396 3.72 -5.92 0.55
C ASP A 396 3.77 -7.28 -0.15
N THR A 397 3.24 -7.28 -1.36
CA THR A 397 3.35 -8.34 -2.38
C THR A 397 4.06 -7.78 -3.61
N SER A 398 4.95 -8.56 -4.23
CA SER A 398 5.50 -8.30 -5.57
C SER A 398 6.25 -9.54 -6.07
N PRO A 399 6.24 -9.88 -7.37
CA PRO A 399 7.01 -11.01 -7.90
C PRO A 399 8.53 -10.91 -7.63
N SER A 400 9.08 -9.70 -7.56
CA SER A 400 10.48 -9.42 -7.21
C SER A 400 10.76 -9.53 -5.71
N TYR A 401 9.73 -9.69 -4.87
CA TYR A 401 9.82 -9.89 -3.43
C TYR A 401 9.45 -11.31 -3.03
N THR A 402 10.45 -12.18 -2.89
CA THR A 402 10.22 -13.62 -2.72
C THR A 402 9.53 -14.01 -1.41
N SER A 403 9.82 -13.33 -0.29
CA SER A 403 9.49 -13.82 1.05
C SER A 403 7.99 -14.13 1.31
N PRO A 404 7.01 -13.32 0.87
CA PRO A 404 5.58 -13.61 1.09
C PRO A 404 5.06 -14.85 0.33
N TRP A 405 5.72 -15.22 -0.78
CA TRP A 405 5.29 -16.31 -1.66
C TRP A 405 5.76 -17.70 -1.21
N ALA A 406 6.69 -17.77 -0.25
CA ALA A 406 7.18 -19.03 0.27
C ALA A 406 6.06 -19.80 1.01
N GLY A 407 6.14 -21.14 1.02
CA GLY A 407 5.12 -22.01 1.64
C GLY A 407 4.76 -21.62 3.08
N CYS A 408 5.67 -21.73 4.06
CA CYS A 408 7.03 -22.29 3.99
C CYS A 408 7.21 -23.33 5.11
N ASN A 409 8.17 -24.23 4.97
CA ASN A 409 8.50 -25.25 5.96
C ASN A 409 10.02 -25.38 6.14
N PHE A 410 10.42 -26.19 7.12
CA PHE A 410 11.77 -26.74 7.18
C PHE A 410 11.79 -28.11 6.51
N SER A 411 12.54 -28.28 5.43
CA SER A 411 12.60 -29.53 4.66
C SER A 411 14.00 -30.16 4.71
N ALA A 412 14.07 -31.47 4.53
CA ALA A 412 15.29 -32.28 4.47
C ALA A 412 16.08 -32.10 3.13
N ILE A 413 15.94 -30.92 2.49
CA ILE A 413 16.64 -30.53 1.26
C ILE A 413 18.07 -30.01 1.47
N SER A 414 18.57 -30.01 2.72
CA SER A 414 19.89 -29.47 3.11
C SER A 414 21.02 -29.75 2.11
N GLY A 415 21.83 -28.72 1.85
CA GLY A 415 23.06 -28.87 1.06
C GLY A 415 24.02 -29.86 1.71
N THR A 416 24.90 -30.46 0.90
CA THR A 416 25.93 -31.41 1.39
C THR A 416 27.19 -30.71 1.89
N ASP A 417 27.33 -29.40 1.68
CA ASP A 417 28.44 -28.63 2.20
C ASP A 417 28.27 -28.31 3.70
N ALA A 418 29.39 -28.11 4.39
CA ALA A 418 29.41 -27.91 5.83
C ALA A 418 28.71 -26.62 6.29
N ASN A 419 28.62 -25.59 5.44
CA ASN A 419 27.95 -24.35 5.79
C ASN A 419 26.44 -24.48 5.70
N ALA A 420 25.90 -25.10 4.65
CA ALA A 420 24.47 -25.39 4.55
C ALA A 420 23.98 -26.23 5.74
N ILE A 421 24.69 -27.31 6.10
CA ILE A 421 24.37 -28.15 7.26
C ILE A 421 24.40 -27.34 8.58
N LYS A 422 25.40 -26.46 8.74
CA LYS A 422 25.52 -25.59 9.93
C LYS A 422 24.36 -24.59 10.01
N TRP A 423 24.03 -23.93 8.91
CA TRP A 423 22.96 -22.93 8.88
C TRP A 423 21.60 -23.55 9.14
N ASP A 424 21.33 -24.71 8.55
CA ASP A 424 20.10 -25.49 8.74
C ASP A 424 19.93 -25.94 10.20
N ARG A 425 20.99 -26.36 10.88
CA ARG A 425 20.95 -26.68 12.32
C ARG A 425 20.55 -25.48 13.18
N HIS A 426 21.16 -24.32 12.91
CA HIS A 426 20.83 -23.08 13.64
C HIS A 426 19.41 -22.60 13.34
N GLY A 427 18.96 -22.69 12.09
CA GLY A 427 17.60 -22.32 11.69
C GLY A 427 16.53 -23.25 12.23
N TYR A 428 16.76 -24.58 12.22
CA TYR A 428 15.87 -25.55 12.85
C TYR A 428 15.71 -25.27 14.34
N ALA A 429 16.84 -25.06 15.06
CA ALA A 429 16.81 -24.71 16.48
C ALA A 429 16.08 -23.39 16.75
N HIS A 430 16.25 -22.38 15.89
CA HIS A 430 15.55 -21.10 16.00
C HIS A 430 14.03 -21.23 15.79
N LEU A 431 13.60 -21.89 14.70
CA LEU A 431 12.19 -22.11 14.42
C LEU A 431 11.53 -23.02 15.47
N LYS A 432 12.24 -24.03 15.98
CA LYS A 432 11.79 -24.88 17.10
C LYS A 432 11.60 -24.08 18.39
N LYS A 433 12.49 -23.13 18.69
CA LYS A 433 12.33 -22.20 19.82
C LYS A 433 11.08 -21.32 19.65
N LEU A 434 10.91 -20.71 18.47
CA LEU A 434 9.72 -19.90 18.17
C LEU A 434 8.41 -20.70 18.26
N ALA A 435 8.39 -21.95 17.79
CA ALA A 435 7.23 -22.84 17.88
C ALA A 435 6.92 -23.29 19.32
N ALA A 436 7.88 -23.23 20.24
CA ALA A 436 7.68 -23.55 21.65
C ALA A 436 7.26 -22.33 22.49
N GLU A 437 7.81 -21.15 22.21
CA GLU A 437 7.67 -19.95 23.07
C GLU A 437 6.63 -18.94 22.56
N ASP A 438 6.47 -18.80 21.24
CA ASP A 438 5.78 -17.66 20.62
C ASP A 438 4.86 -18.09 19.45
N SER A 439 4.50 -19.38 19.32
CA SER A 439 3.90 -20.00 18.12
C SER A 439 2.77 -19.19 17.46
N ASP A 440 1.79 -18.71 18.24
CA ASP A 440 0.66 -17.91 17.73
C ASP A 440 1.06 -16.50 17.26
N LYS A 441 2.12 -15.92 17.83
CA LYS A 441 2.64 -14.59 17.46
C LYS A 441 3.64 -14.67 16.31
N SER A 442 4.49 -15.68 16.32
CA SER A 442 5.51 -15.91 15.30
C SER A 442 4.95 -16.59 14.06
N PHE A 443 3.78 -17.22 14.17
CA PHE A 443 3.18 -18.07 13.14
C PHE A 443 4.12 -19.19 12.66
N VAL A 444 4.79 -19.83 13.62
CA VAL A 444 5.66 -21.02 13.41
C VAL A 444 5.08 -22.16 14.22
N LYS A 445 4.83 -23.32 13.61
CA LYS A 445 4.17 -24.47 14.25
C LYS A 445 4.93 -25.77 13.98
N ARG A 446 5.02 -26.65 14.98
CA ARG A 446 5.45 -28.05 14.80
C ARG A 446 4.39 -28.83 14.02
N THR A 447 4.81 -29.53 12.98
CA THR A 447 3.94 -30.22 12.02
C THR A 447 4.58 -31.55 11.63
N PRO A 448 3.83 -32.67 11.50
CA PRO A 448 4.39 -33.90 10.95
C PRO A 448 4.83 -33.70 9.49
N SER A 449 6.00 -34.20 9.11
CA SER A 449 6.50 -34.20 7.73
C SER A 449 6.67 -35.61 7.19
N ILE A 450 6.34 -35.80 5.91
CA ILE A 450 6.74 -36.96 5.11
C ILE A 450 7.36 -36.44 3.81
N GLU A 451 8.61 -36.80 3.53
CA GLU A 451 9.35 -36.31 2.36
C GLU A 451 9.90 -37.49 1.56
N PHE A 452 9.79 -37.41 0.23
CA PHE A 452 10.14 -38.47 -0.71
C PHE A 452 11.13 -37.96 -1.77
N TRP A 453 12.05 -38.82 -2.21
CA TRP A 453 13.01 -38.54 -3.28
C TRP A 453 12.93 -39.61 -4.37
N ASP A 454 12.81 -39.17 -5.62
CA ASP A 454 12.90 -40.04 -6.80
C ASP A 454 14.34 -40.59 -7.00
N ASP A 455 15.33 -40.05 -6.29
CA ASP A 455 16.73 -40.45 -6.33
C ASP A 455 17.29 -40.87 -4.97
N ASN A 456 18.40 -41.62 -4.99
CA ASN A 456 19.07 -42.07 -3.78
C ASN A 456 19.71 -40.89 -3.04
N VAL A 457 19.42 -40.73 -1.75
CA VAL A 457 20.07 -39.72 -0.89
C VAL A 457 21.35 -40.33 -0.27
N PRO A 458 22.51 -39.64 -0.31
CA PRO A 458 23.75 -40.14 0.29
C PRO A 458 23.60 -40.41 1.80
N HIS A 459 24.17 -41.52 2.28
CA HIS A 459 24.06 -41.96 3.67
C HIS A 459 24.53 -40.90 4.68
N ASP A 460 25.61 -40.17 4.38
CA ASP A 460 26.11 -39.12 5.27
C ASP A 460 25.16 -37.91 5.36
N LYS A 461 24.42 -37.60 4.27
CA LYS A 461 23.34 -36.60 4.31
C LYS A 461 22.18 -37.11 5.18
N ILE A 462 21.77 -38.38 5.04
CA ILE A 462 20.73 -38.99 5.90
C ILE A 462 21.14 -38.88 7.38
N LYS A 463 22.37 -39.25 7.71
CA LYS A 463 22.92 -39.14 9.07
C LYS A 463 22.97 -37.69 9.56
N ALA A 464 23.38 -36.74 8.72
CA ALA A 464 23.44 -35.33 9.09
C ALA A 464 22.06 -34.75 9.43
N MET A 465 21.02 -35.14 8.69
CA MET A 465 19.63 -34.70 8.93
C MET A 465 19.04 -35.35 10.19
N ALA A 466 19.26 -36.64 10.39
CA ALA A 466 18.80 -37.39 11.56
C ALA A 466 19.36 -36.88 12.90
N ASP A 467 20.48 -36.14 12.87
CA ASP A 467 21.18 -35.62 14.05
C ASP A 467 20.59 -34.31 14.60
N TYR A 468 19.69 -33.64 13.88
CA TYR A 468 19.02 -32.41 14.36
C TYR A 468 17.51 -32.33 14.10
N LEU A 469 16.95 -33.16 13.20
CA LEU A 469 15.50 -33.22 12.99
C LEU A 469 14.83 -34.07 14.08
N ASP A 470 13.86 -33.50 14.79
CA ASP A 470 13.05 -34.23 15.78
C ASP A 470 12.30 -35.39 15.10
N ASP A 471 12.24 -36.54 15.79
CA ASP A 471 11.43 -37.71 15.40
C ASP A 471 11.80 -38.33 14.04
N PHE A 472 13.03 -38.09 13.54
CA PHE A 472 13.47 -38.57 12.23
C PHE A 472 13.51 -40.10 12.12
N ARG A 473 12.85 -40.63 11.09
CA ARG A 473 13.02 -42.01 10.60
C ARG A 473 13.13 -42.04 9.07
N ALA A 474 13.94 -42.96 8.56
CA ALA A 474 13.80 -43.39 7.17
C ALA A 474 12.55 -44.26 7.01
N LEU A 475 11.88 -44.17 5.85
CA LEU A 475 10.74 -45.01 5.50
C LEU A 475 11.23 -46.36 4.99
N SER A 476 10.45 -47.42 5.27
CA SER A 476 10.69 -48.74 4.69
C SER A 476 10.23 -48.79 3.23
N ALA A 477 10.77 -49.72 2.44
CA ALA A 477 10.40 -49.89 1.03
C ALA A 477 8.90 -50.17 0.78
N LYS A 478 8.13 -50.55 1.82
CA LYS A 478 6.67 -50.75 1.75
C LYS A 478 5.87 -49.46 1.93
N GLU A 479 6.50 -48.40 2.41
CA GLU A 479 5.90 -47.07 2.61
C GLU A 479 6.25 -46.10 1.47
N LEU A 480 7.09 -46.51 0.53
CA LEU A 480 7.52 -45.66 -0.60
C LEU A 480 6.50 -45.76 -1.76
N PRO A 481 6.02 -44.63 -2.30
CA PRO A 481 5.26 -44.59 -3.55
C PRO A 481 6.09 -45.06 -4.75
N ASP A 482 5.41 -45.42 -5.85
CA ASP A 482 6.08 -45.83 -7.08
C ASP A 482 7.04 -44.75 -7.61
N GLY A 483 8.23 -45.20 -8.02
CA GLY A 483 9.33 -44.36 -8.50
C GLY A 483 10.17 -43.67 -7.40
N VAL A 484 9.78 -43.76 -6.14
CA VAL A 484 10.55 -43.19 -5.01
C VAL A 484 11.65 -44.15 -4.57
N LYS A 485 12.89 -43.65 -4.42
CA LYS A 485 14.06 -44.45 -3.98
C LYS A 485 14.42 -44.24 -2.51
N PHE A 486 14.07 -43.09 -1.95
CA PHE A 486 14.26 -42.79 -0.53
C PHE A 486 13.09 -41.96 0.00
N GLY A 487 12.75 -42.15 1.27
CA GLY A 487 11.82 -41.25 1.96
C GLY A 487 12.10 -41.22 3.45
N CYS A 488 11.65 -40.16 4.10
CA CYS A 488 11.73 -40.00 5.55
C CYS A 488 10.44 -39.41 6.13
N ALA A 489 10.26 -39.60 7.44
CA ALA A 489 9.27 -38.89 8.23
C ALA A 489 9.94 -38.29 9.47
N PHE A 490 9.52 -37.09 9.87
CA PHE A 490 10.09 -36.34 10.99
C PHE A 490 9.13 -35.21 11.43
N THR A 491 9.38 -34.56 12.57
CA THR A 491 8.66 -33.34 12.94
C THR A 491 9.31 -32.11 12.29
N THR A 492 8.62 -31.49 11.33
CA THR A 492 9.01 -30.21 10.71
C THR A 492 8.46 -29.00 11.48
N LEU A 493 8.92 -27.81 11.09
CA LEU A 493 8.34 -26.52 11.45
C LEU A 493 7.72 -25.91 10.19
N THR A 494 6.40 -25.69 10.17
CA THR A 494 5.74 -24.88 9.13
C THR A 494 5.58 -23.44 9.57
N VAL A 495 5.67 -22.52 8.62
CA VAL A 495 5.75 -21.06 8.83
C VAL A 495 4.74 -20.37 7.93
N ASN A 496 3.93 -19.47 8.49
CA ASN A 496 3.14 -18.54 7.70
C ASN A 496 4.04 -17.39 7.25
N ALA A 497 4.73 -17.60 6.13
CA ALA A 497 5.78 -16.73 5.61
C ALA A 497 5.47 -15.21 5.68
N PRO A 498 4.33 -14.69 5.18
CA PRO A 498 4.02 -13.26 5.27
C PRO A 498 3.74 -12.78 6.71
N ALA A 499 3.06 -13.59 7.53
CA ALA A 499 2.72 -13.23 8.90
C ALA A 499 3.95 -13.27 9.84
N HIS A 500 4.82 -14.28 9.67
CA HIS A 500 6.09 -14.40 10.40
C HIS A 500 7.04 -13.23 10.08
N CYS A 501 7.17 -12.92 8.80
CA CYS A 501 7.83 -11.71 8.32
C CYS A 501 7.29 -10.46 9.07
N LEU A 502 5.97 -10.30 9.19
CA LEU A 502 5.35 -9.13 9.83
C LEU A 502 5.59 -9.09 11.34
N TYR A 503 5.58 -10.26 11.98
CA TYR A 503 6.00 -10.43 13.37
C TYR A 503 7.43 -9.94 13.60
N LEU A 504 8.40 -10.39 12.78
CA LEU A 504 9.79 -9.93 12.89
C LEU A 504 9.92 -8.42 12.71
N TYR A 505 9.28 -7.84 11.69
CA TYR A 505 9.27 -6.38 11.50
C TYR A 505 8.70 -5.63 12.72
N LYS A 506 7.55 -6.05 13.25
CA LYS A 506 6.92 -5.45 14.43
C LYS A 506 7.85 -5.57 15.65
N LYS A 507 8.47 -6.74 15.87
CA LYS A 507 9.42 -7.03 16.96
C LYS A 507 10.67 -6.16 16.88
N LEU A 508 11.35 -6.15 15.74
CA LEU A 508 12.56 -5.34 15.48
C LEU A 508 12.32 -3.83 15.70
N ARG A 509 11.19 -3.31 15.19
CA ARG A 509 10.86 -1.88 15.32
C ARG A 509 10.45 -1.51 16.75
N LYS A 510 9.58 -2.29 17.40
CA LYS A 510 8.98 -1.92 18.69
C LYS A 510 9.85 -2.29 19.90
N GLU A 511 10.44 -3.47 19.92
CA GLU A 511 11.21 -3.97 21.07
C GLU A 511 12.69 -3.55 20.98
N TYR A 512 13.29 -3.64 19.80
CA TYR A 512 14.72 -3.42 19.60
C TYR A 512 15.09 -2.03 19.06
N GLY A 513 14.10 -1.25 18.62
CA GLY A 513 14.31 0.13 18.12
C GLY A 513 14.96 0.22 16.75
N VAL A 514 14.90 -0.83 15.93
CA VAL A 514 15.44 -0.85 14.56
C VAL A 514 14.69 0.15 13.68
N ARG A 515 15.45 1.00 12.97
CA ARG A 515 14.88 1.93 11.98
C ARG A 515 14.65 1.21 10.65
N PHE A 516 13.52 1.48 10.00
CA PHE A 516 13.21 1.00 8.66
C PHE A 516 13.01 2.18 7.70
N ILE A 517 13.53 2.06 6.48
CA ILE A 517 13.40 3.07 5.41
C ILE A 517 13.00 2.35 4.11
N ARG A 518 11.81 2.68 3.58
CA ARG A 518 11.35 2.22 2.26
C ARG A 518 12.07 3.03 1.18
N ARG A 519 13.02 2.42 0.44
CA ARG A 519 13.77 3.08 -0.64
C ARG A 519 14.37 2.06 -1.61
N LYS A 520 14.15 2.24 -2.91
CA LYS A 520 14.95 1.57 -3.96
C LYS A 520 16.31 2.25 -4.06
N LEU A 521 17.39 1.47 -4.12
CA LEU A 521 18.73 1.99 -4.38
C LEU A 521 19.05 1.77 -5.86
N GLY A 522 19.61 2.78 -6.54
CA GLY A 522 20.21 2.61 -7.87
C GLY A 522 21.58 1.95 -7.80
N SER A 523 22.34 2.20 -6.72
CA SER A 523 23.59 1.52 -6.42
C SER A 523 23.75 1.20 -4.92
N ILE A 524 24.48 0.13 -4.61
CA ILE A 524 24.80 -0.23 -3.22
C ILE A 524 25.55 0.88 -2.46
N HIS A 525 26.31 1.73 -3.17
CA HIS A 525 27.02 2.88 -2.60
C HIS A 525 26.08 3.85 -1.86
N GLU A 526 24.80 3.96 -2.26
CA GLU A 526 23.80 4.81 -1.60
C GLU A 526 23.45 4.38 -0.18
N ALA A 527 23.72 3.13 0.20
CA ALA A 527 23.55 2.64 1.57
C ALA A 527 24.54 3.31 2.55
N TYR A 528 25.67 3.81 2.04
CA TYR A 528 26.68 4.58 2.79
C TYR A 528 26.46 6.10 2.75
N LYS A 529 25.33 6.60 2.20
CA LYS A 529 25.04 8.04 2.12
C LYS A 529 25.03 8.73 3.50
N ASN A 530 24.77 7.99 4.58
CA ASN A 530 25.04 8.46 5.93
C ASN A 530 26.53 8.20 6.27
N PRO A 531 27.36 9.23 6.54
CA PRO A 531 28.78 9.04 6.86
C PRO A 531 29.01 8.17 8.10
N ALA A 532 28.03 8.11 9.02
CA ALA A 532 28.09 7.26 10.22
C ALA A 532 27.90 5.75 9.94
N THR A 533 27.43 5.35 8.74
CA THR A 533 27.32 3.93 8.36
C THR A 533 28.70 3.29 8.35
N LYS A 534 28.94 2.34 9.26
CA LYS A 534 30.21 1.59 9.37
C LYS A 534 30.27 0.39 8.45
N VAL A 535 29.16 -0.35 8.35
CA VAL A 535 29.00 -1.58 7.55
C VAL A 535 27.66 -1.56 6.84
N VAL A 536 27.59 -2.13 5.64
CA VAL A 536 26.32 -2.43 4.94
C VAL A 536 26.15 -3.93 4.80
N PHE A 537 24.94 -4.43 5.11
CA PHE A 537 24.56 -5.83 4.88
C PHE A 537 23.72 -5.93 3.60
N ASN A 538 24.31 -6.48 2.53
CA ASN A 538 23.65 -6.69 1.26
C ASN A 538 22.79 -7.97 1.31
N CYS A 539 21.48 -7.80 1.51
CA CYS A 539 20.48 -8.87 1.58
C CYS A 539 19.47 -8.81 0.41
N THR A 540 19.88 -8.37 -0.78
CA THR A 540 18.96 -7.95 -1.87
C THR A 540 18.39 -9.08 -2.74
N GLY A 541 18.76 -10.34 -2.49
CA GLY A 541 18.23 -11.49 -3.23
C GLY A 541 18.54 -11.41 -4.74
N ASN A 542 17.52 -11.54 -5.58
CA ASN A 542 17.67 -11.48 -7.05
C ASN A 542 18.29 -10.17 -7.55
N ALA A 543 18.05 -9.05 -6.87
CA ALA A 543 18.60 -7.76 -7.27
C ALA A 543 20.14 -7.69 -7.10
N ALA A 544 20.78 -8.64 -6.43
CA ALA A 544 22.25 -8.75 -6.42
C ALA A 544 22.85 -8.93 -7.83
N LYS A 545 22.10 -9.51 -8.78
CA LYS A 545 22.53 -9.63 -10.17
C LYS A 545 22.69 -8.28 -10.89
N THR A 546 21.82 -7.32 -10.60
CA THR A 546 21.70 -6.08 -11.40
C THR A 546 22.00 -4.79 -10.64
N LEU A 547 22.07 -4.84 -9.30
CA LEU A 547 22.38 -3.67 -8.47
C LEU A 547 23.82 -3.19 -8.72
N ALA A 548 23.96 -1.94 -9.19
CA ALA A 548 25.25 -1.36 -9.53
C ALA A 548 26.21 -1.36 -8.33
N GLY A 549 27.43 -1.87 -8.55
CA GLY A 549 28.42 -2.10 -7.50
C GLY A 549 28.32 -3.45 -6.78
N ILE A 550 27.39 -4.33 -7.19
CA ILE A 550 27.37 -5.76 -6.80
C ILE A 550 27.51 -6.63 -8.05
N GLN A 551 26.50 -6.57 -8.94
CA GLN A 551 26.49 -7.23 -10.26
C GLN A 551 26.98 -8.70 -10.25
N ASP A 552 26.43 -9.51 -9.33
CA ASP A 552 26.82 -10.91 -9.17
C ASP A 552 26.12 -11.79 -10.22
N GLU A 553 26.77 -12.00 -11.37
CA GLU A 553 26.25 -12.79 -12.49
C GLU A 553 25.92 -14.25 -12.14
N LYS A 554 26.41 -14.77 -11.00
CA LYS A 554 26.01 -16.10 -10.51
C LYS A 554 24.58 -16.13 -9.99
N CYS A 555 23.95 -14.99 -9.72
CA CYS A 555 22.56 -14.93 -9.29
C CYS A 555 21.59 -15.13 -10.47
N TYR A 556 20.54 -15.90 -10.22
CA TYR A 556 19.46 -16.13 -11.18
C TYR A 556 18.14 -16.41 -10.45
N PRO A 557 17.00 -15.94 -10.99
CA PRO A 557 15.70 -16.30 -10.45
C PRO A 557 15.40 -17.78 -10.72
N THR A 558 14.70 -18.43 -9.80
CA THR A 558 14.10 -19.75 -10.02
C THR A 558 12.61 -19.65 -9.75
N ARG A 559 11.83 -19.47 -10.82
CA ARG A 559 10.37 -19.35 -10.77
C ARG A 559 9.76 -20.61 -10.16
N GLY A 560 8.78 -20.40 -9.29
CA GLY A 560 7.90 -21.44 -8.78
C GLY A 560 6.49 -20.92 -8.64
N GLN A 561 5.58 -21.51 -9.41
CA GLN A 561 4.15 -21.31 -9.20
C GLN A 561 3.67 -22.15 -8.00
N VAL A 562 2.75 -21.55 -7.23
CA VAL A 562 2.06 -22.15 -6.08
C VAL A 562 0.57 -21.81 -6.11
N LEU A 563 -0.24 -22.65 -5.49
CA LEU A 563 -1.63 -22.37 -5.17
C LEU A 563 -1.79 -22.14 -3.67
N LEU A 564 -2.56 -21.11 -3.32
CA LEU A 564 -3.13 -20.95 -1.99
C LEU A 564 -4.53 -21.58 -2.02
N VAL A 565 -4.78 -22.55 -1.14
CA VAL A 565 -6.07 -23.25 -1.07
C VAL A 565 -6.63 -23.26 0.35
N ARG A 566 -7.95 -23.40 0.50
CA ARG A 566 -8.61 -23.70 1.78
C ARG A 566 -8.77 -25.21 1.90
N ALA A 567 -8.07 -25.81 2.85
CA ALA A 567 -8.11 -27.25 3.11
C ALA A 567 -7.86 -27.50 4.61
N SER A 568 -8.82 -27.09 5.46
CA SER A 568 -8.69 -27.09 6.93
C SER A 568 -8.52 -28.47 7.58
N HIS A 569 -8.71 -29.54 6.82
CA HIS A 569 -8.49 -30.93 7.23
C HIS A 569 -7.04 -31.39 7.03
N VAL A 570 -6.24 -30.66 6.23
CA VAL A 570 -4.83 -30.95 6.00
C VAL A 570 -4.03 -30.49 7.21
N SER A 571 -3.31 -31.43 7.81
CA SER A 571 -2.53 -31.26 9.03
C SER A 571 -1.07 -31.69 8.86
N THR A 572 -0.75 -32.38 7.77
CA THR A 572 0.55 -32.99 7.49
C THR A 572 1.29 -32.20 6.40
N ASN A 573 2.59 -31.98 6.59
CA ASN A 573 3.49 -31.49 5.54
C ASN A 573 3.93 -32.69 4.67
N VAL A 574 3.72 -32.62 3.36
CA VAL A 574 4.12 -33.72 2.45
C VAL A 574 4.91 -33.16 1.28
N MET A 575 6.05 -33.76 0.94
CA MET A 575 6.91 -33.33 -0.18
C MET A 575 7.41 -34.51 -1.03
N ARG A 576 7.58 -34.29 -2.33
CA ARG A 576 8.26 -35.19 -3.27
C ARG A 576 9.23 -34.39 -4.13
N HIS A 577 10.51 -34.73 -4.01
CA HIS A 577 11.63 -34.12 -4.69
C HIS A 577 11.99 -34.93 -5.93
N GLY A 578 11.77 -34.33 -7.11
CA GLY A 578 12.19 -34.86 -8.39
C GLY A 578 13.43 -34.13 -8.93
N LYS A 579 13.93 -34.57 -10.08
CA LYS A 579 15.13 -33.99 -10.71
C LYS A 579 14.94 -32.53 -11.14
N ASP A 580 13.81 -32.24 -11.79
CA ASP A 580 13.48 -30.93 -12.39
C ASP A 580 12.12 -30.39 -11.91
N TYR A 581 11.53 -31.00 -10.88
CA TYR A 581 10.23 -30.64 -10.32
C TYR A 581 10.18 -30.86 -8.80
N GLU A 582 9.25 -30.17 -8.16
CA GLU A 582 8.94 -30.31 -6.73
C GLU A 582 7.43 -30.49 -6.59
N THR A 583 6.97 -31.42 -5.75
CA THR A 583 5.55 -31.50 -5.33
C THR A 583 5.51 -31.30 -3.83
N TYR A 584 4.70 -30.37 -3.32
CA TYR A 584 4.59 -30.13 -1.88
C TYR A 584 3.20 -29.65 -1.45
N VAL A 585 2.82 -30.07 -0.25
CA VAL A 585 1.60 -29.70 0.47
C VAL A 585 2.03 -29.20 1.84
N ILE A 586 1.89 -27.90 2.08
CA ILE A 586 2.42 -27.22 3.27
C ILE A 586 1.26 -26.53 4.02
N PRO A 587 0.78 -27.09 5.15
CA PRO A 587 -0.28 -26.47 5.94
C PRO A 587 0.24 -25.20 6.62
N ARG A 588 -0.47 -24.09 6.43
CA ARG A 588 -0.02 -22.76 6.86
C ARG A 588 -0.63 -22.40 8.23
N PRO A 589 0.19 -22.13 9.26
CA PRO A 589 -0.30 -21.86 10.61
C PRO A 589 -0.99 -20.48 10.72
N GLY A 590 -2.00 -20.38 11.59
CA GLY A 590 -2.71 -19.12 11.86
C GLY A 590 -3.46 -18.51 10.67
N SER A 591 -3.70 -19.27 9.58
CA SER A 591 -4.40 -18.79 8.38
C SER A 591 -5.70 -19.54 8.08
N ASN A 592 -6.53 -19.77 9.10
CA ASN A 592 -7.89 -20.33 8.97
C ASN A 592 -8.01 -21.58 8.06
N GLY A 593 -7.08 -22.53 8.21
CA GLY A 593 -7.06 -23.76 7.41
C GLY A 593 -6.59 -23.59 5.95
N ASN A 594 -5.87 -22.51 5.63
CA ASN A 594 -5.19 -22.39 4.34
C ASN A 594 -3.96 -23.32 4.25
N VAL A 595 -3.70 -23.81 3.04
CA VAL A 595 -2.57 -24.68 2.69
C VAL A 595 -1.90 -24.10 1.44
N ILE A 596 -0.58 -24.25 1.32
CA ILE A 596 0.15 -23.98 0.08
C ILE A 596 0.38 -25.30 -0.65
N LEU A 597 -0.08 -25.36 -1.90
CA LEU A 597 0.20 -26.44 -2.84
C LEU A 597 1.26 -25.95 -3.84
N GLY A 598 2.21 -26.79 -4.18
CA GLY A 598 3.18 -26.51 -5.23
C GLY A 598 3.87 -27.77 -5.75
N GLY A 599 4.84 -27.64 -6.65
CA GLY A 599 5.22 -26.40 -7.32
C GLY A 599 6.08 -26.66 -8.55
N TYR A 600 6.85 -25.64 -8.94
CA TYR A 600 7.84 -25.71 -10.02
C TYR A 600 9.20 -25.14 -9.57
N MET A 601 10.25 -25.53 -10.27
CA MET A 601 11.65 -25.14 -10.06
C MET A 601 12.31 -24.69 -11.38
N GLN A 602 11.73 -23.68 -12.03
CA GLN A 602 12.18 -23.23 -13.35
C GLN A 602 13.40 -22.30 -13.23
N LYS A 603 14.60 -22.88 -13.32
CA LYS A 603 15.88 -22.14 -13.29
C LYS A 603 15.96 -21.11 -14.41
N GLY A 604 16.34 -19.88 -14.07
CA GLY A 604 16.59 -18.78 -15.01
C GLY A 604 15.34 -18.09 -15.52
N ASN A 605 14.14 -18.54 -15.14
CA ASN A 605 12.87 -17.94 -15.52
C ASN A 605 12.51 -16.83 -14.50
N ASP A 606 12.18 -15.64 -15.00
CA ASP A 606 11.78 -14.44 -14.26
C ASP A 606 10.32 -14.00 -14.51
N ASP A 607 9.55 -14.78 -15.27
CA ASP A 607 8.16 -14.47 -15.63
C ASP A 607 7.18 -14.56 -14.45
N SER A 608 6.65 -13.42 -14.05
CA SER A 608 5.68 -13.28 -12.95
C SER A 608 4.27 -13.77 -13.26
N ALA A 609 3.93 -14.11 -14.50
CA ALA A 609 2.61 -14.61 -14.84
C ALA A 609 2.30 -15.94 -14.14
N THR A 610 1.01 -16.28 -14.05
CA THR A 610 0.56 -17.61 -13.59
C THR A 610 -0.14 -18.37 -14.71
N TYR A 611 0.19 -19.65 -14.88
CA TYR A 611 -0.35 -20.49 -15.94
C TYR A 611 -1.40 -21.47 -15.40
N SER A 612 -2.57 -21.52 -16.03
CA SER A 612 -3.66 -22.42 -15.65
C SER A 612 -3.30 -23.90 -15.78
N SER A 613 -2.46 -24.26 -16.75
CA SER A 613 -1.89 -25.61 -16.93
C SER A 613 -0.99 -26.02 -15.76
N GLU A 614 -0.13 -25.11 -15.28
CA GLU A 614 0.68 -25.34 -14.09
C GLU A 614 -0.18 -25.47 -12.82
N SER A 615 -1.22 -24.65 -12.69
CA SER A 615 -2.20 -24.75 -11.59
C SER A 615 -2.89 -26.12 -11.57
N ALA A 616 -3.38 -26.58 -12.72
CA ALA A 616 -4.00 -27.90 -12.85
C ALA A 616 -3.01 -29.03 -12.50
N SER A 617 -1.77 -28.96 -12.98
CA SER A 617 -0.73 -29.94 -12.64
C SER A 617 -0.36 -29.93 -11.16
N ILE A 618 -0.26 -28.76 -10.52
CA ILE A 618 -0.01 -28.64 -9.08
C ILE A 618 -1.15 -29.31 -8.30
N LEU A 619 -2.40 -28.96 -8.60
CA LEU A 619 -3.58 -29.51 -7.92
C LEU A 619 -3.66 -31.03 -8.07
N GLN A 620 -3.44 -31.55 -9.28
CA GLN A 620 -3.39 -33.00 -9.53
C GLN A 620 -2.29 -33.67 -8.71
N ARG A 621 -1.02 -33.27 -8.90
CA ARG A 621 0.13 -33.93 -8.25
C ARG A 621 0.06 -33.87 -6.73
N THR A 622 -0.45 -32.77 -6.17
CA THR A 622 -0.58 -32.64 -4.70
C THR A 622 -1.74 -33.46 -4.14
N THR A 623 -2.84 -33.61 -4.88
CA THR A 623 -3.94 -34.51 -4.51
C THR A 623 -3.51 -35.98 -4.62
N GLU A 624 -2.75 -36.36 -5.65
CA GLU A 624 -2.16 -37.70 -5.76
C GLU A 624 -1.17 -38.00 -4.61
N LEU A 625 -0.41 -37.00 -4.17
CA LEU A 625 0.61 -37.14 -3.12
C LEU A 625 0.05 -37.15 -1.68
N SER A 626 -1.00 -36.37 -1.40
CA SER A 626 -1.55 -36.21 -0.04
C SER A 626 -2.86 -36.96 0.16
N THR A 627 -2.81 -37.98 1.01
CA THR A 627 -4.00 -38.74 1.45
C THR A 627 -4.99 -37.90 2.26
N GLU A 628 -4.59 -36.76 2.82
CA GLU A 628 -5.51 -35.79 3.43
C GLU A 628 -6.33 -35.08 2.34
N LEU A 629 -5.69 -34.58 1.27
CA LEU A 629 -6.37 -33.90 0.15
C LEU A 629 -7.33 -34.81 -0.63
N GLN A 630 -7.07 -36.12 -0.67
CA GLN A 630 -7.97 -37.11 -1.30
C GLN A 630 -9.30 -37.27 -0.57
N GLN A 631 -9.38 -36.91 0.72
CA GLN A 631 -10.60 -37.04 1.52
C GLN A 631 -11.61 -35.93 1.22
N LYS A 632 -11.12 -34.75 0.81
CA LYS A 632 -11.97 -33.61 0.47
C LYS A 632 -11.24 -32.64 -0.46
N GLU A 633 -11.85 -32.38 -1.62
CA GLU A 633 -11.35 -31.43 -2.60
C GLU A 633 -11.07 -30.03 -1.98
N PRO A 634 -9.90 -29.43 -2.23
CA PRO A 634 -9.53 -28.13 -1.69
C PRO A 634 -10.10 -26.98 -2.53
N GLU A 635 -10.61 -25.94 -1.88
CA GLU A 635 -11.05 -24.71 -2.56
C GLU A 635 -9.82 -23.88 -2.95
N VAL A 636 -9.59 -23.66 -4.24
CA VAL A 636 -8.48 -22.81 -4.73
C VAL A 636 -8.81 -21.33 -4.52
N LEU A 637 -8.05 -20.67 -3.66
CA LEU A 637 -8.24 -19.26 -3.31
C LEU A 637 -7.47 -18.33 -4.24
N ALA A 638 -6.25 -18.72 -4.64
CA ALA A 638 -5.41 -17.95 -5.57
C ALA A 638 -4.23 -18.78 -6.11
N ALA A 639 -3.64 -18.31 -7.21
CA ALA A 639 -2.36 -18.79 -7.75
C ALA A 639 -1.33 -17.65 -7.76
N PHE A 640 -0.05 -17.95 -7.52
CA PHE A 640 1.04 -16.97 -7.52
C PHE A 640 2.33 -17.57 -8.08
N ALA A 641 3.16 -16.77 -8.75
CA ALA A 641 4.50 -17.15 -9.19
C ALA A 641 5.57 -16.35 -8.44
N GLY A 642 6.41 -17.04 -7.66
CA GLY A 642 7.48 -16.44 -6.87
C GLY A 642 8.88 -16.71 -7.45
N MET A 643 9.74 -15.70 -7.45
CA MET A 643 11.13 -15.83 -7.93
C MET A 643 12.09 -16.14 -6.79
N ARG A 644 12.48 -17.41 -6.63
CA ARG A 644 13.48 -17.80 -5.62
C ARG A 644 14.84 -17.17 -5.97
N PRO A 645 15.54 -16.51 -5.02
CA PRO A 645 16.82 -15.84 -5.27
C PRO A 645 17.96 -16.85 -5.26
N SER A 646 18.09 -17.62 -6.33
CA SER A 646 19.11 -18.67 -6.47
C SER A 646 20.46 -18.11 -6.90
N ARG A 647 21.53 -18.87 -6.66
CA ARG A 647 22.89 -18.49 -7.02
C ARG A 647 23.75 -19.71 -7.32
N GLU A 648 24.60 -19.63 -8.33
CA GLU A 648 25.56 -20.69 -8.67
C GLU A 648 26.64 -20.79 -7.59
N GLY A 649 26.86 -22.01 -7.08
CA GLY A 649 27.69 -22.26 -5.90
C GLY A 649 27.00 -21.95 -4.56
N GLY A 650 25.69 -21.66 -4.57
CA GLY A 650 24.91 -21.41 -3.36
C GLY A 650 25.01 -19.98 -2.80
N ALA A 651 24.51 -19.81 -1.59
CA ALA A 651 24.40 -18.51 -0.92
C ALA A 651 25.78 -17.87 -0.67
N ARG A 652 25.89 -16.56 -0.90
CA ARG A 652 27.09 -15.77 -0.62
C ARG A 652 26.97 -15.14 0.77
N ILE A 653 27.75 -15.66 1.73
CA ILE A 653 27.92 -15.10 3.07
C ILE A 653 29.40 -14.72 3.20
N GLU A 654 29.72 -13.45 2.99
CA GLU A 654 31.11 -13.00 2.79
C GLU A 654 31.26 -11.53 3.18
N ARG A 655 32.33 -11.19 3.91
CA ARG A 655 32.77 -9.81 4.12
C ARG A 655 33.70 -9.40 2.98
N ASP A 656 33.45 -8.22 2.45
CA ASP A 656 34.16 -7.65 1.30
C ASP A 656 34.39 -6.14 1.56
N GLU A 657 35.20 -5.49 0.74
CA GLU A 657 35.56 -4.07 0.88
C GLU A 657 35.39 -3.33 -0.45
N ILE A 658 34.57 -2.27 -0.46
CA ILE A 658 34.26 -1.50 -1.68
C ILE A 658 34.65 -0.02 -1.57
N PRO A 659 35.09 0.61 -2.67
CA PRO A 659 35.45 2.02 -2.69
C PRO A 659 34.20 2.91 -2.77
N VAL A 660 33.94 3.69 -1.72
CA VAL A 660 32.83 4.65 -1.67
C VAL A 660 33.38 6.05 -1.46
N ASN A 661 33.16 6.96 -2.42
CA ASN A 661 33.62 8.36 -2.35
C ASN A 661 35.13 8.51 -2.00
N GLY A 662 35.97 7.62 -2.54
CA GLY A 662 37.41 7.60 -2.28
C GLY A 662 37.83 6.98 -0.94
N GLN A 663 36.91 6.38 -0.18
CA GLN A 663 37.20 5.64 1.05
C GLN A 663 36.82 4.17 0.90
N THR A 664 37.65 3.26 1.40
CA THR A 664 37.29 1.84 1.53
C THR A 664 36.22 1.68 2.61
N ARG A 665 35.13 0.93 2.31
CA ARG A 665 34.03 0.67 3.23
C ARG A 665 33.69 -0.82 3.26
N VAL A 666 33.40 -1.34 4.45
CA VAL A 666 33.15 -2.76 4.70
C VAL A 666 31.70 -3.12 4.36
N ILE A 667 31.51 -4.06 3.44
CA ILE A 667 30.22 -4.64 3.09
C ILE A 667 30.19 -6.11 3.50
N VAL A 668 29.02 -6.62 3.89
CA VAL A 668 28.80 -8.05 4.11
C VAL A 668 27.67 -8.51 3.20
N HIS A 669 27.95 -9.50 2.37
CA HIS A 669 26.97 -10.15 1.51
C HIS A 669 26.23 -11.23 2.29
N ASN A 670 24.91 -11.29 2.12
CA ASN A 670 24.05 -12.36 2.62
C ASN A 670 22.85 -12.55 1.68
N TYR A 671 23.06 -13.21 0.54
CA TYR A 671 22.03 -13.44 -0.49
C TYR A 671 22.28 -14.76 -1.24
N GLY A 672 21.35 -15.15 -2.13
CA GLY A 672 21.49 -16.38 -2.94
C GLY A 672 20.95 -17.66 -2.30
N ALA A 673 20.07 -17.54 -1.29
CA ALA A 673 19.50 -18.67 -0.53
C ALA A 673 18.57 -19.61 -1.34
N GLY A 674 18.19 -19.27 -2.57
CA GLY A 674 17.28 -20.07 -3.39
C GLY A 674 15.97 -20.37 -2.65
N GLY A 675 15.67 -21.67 -2.46
CA GLY A 675 14.47 -22.12 -1.75
C GLY A 675 14.57 -22.14 -0.22
N THR A 676 15.76 -22.00 0.38
CA THR A 676 15.99 -22.28 1.81
C THR A 676 15.90 -21.05 2.71
N GLY A 677 15.48 -19.88 2.20
CA GLY A 677 15.63 -18.59 2.88
C GLY A 677 15.04 -18.49 4.29
N PHE A 678 13.92 -19.17 4.61
CA PHE A 678 13.35 -19.22 5.97
C PHE A 678 13.98 -20.32 6.85
N GLN A 679 14.60 -21.34 6.23
CA GLN A 679 15.19 -22.49 6.91
C GLN A 679 16.65 -22.22 7.29
N ALA A 680 17.45 -21.66 6.38
CA ALA A 680 18.86 -21.37 6.59
C ALA A 680 19.11 -19.91 7.03
N GLY A 681 18.15 -18.99 6.82
CA GLY A 681 18.34 -17.54 6.94
C GLY A 681 18.91 -17.06 8.26
N TYR A 682 18.38 -17.55 9.39
CA TYR A 682 18.90 -17.25 10.72
C TYR A 682 20.34 -17.77 10.92
N GLY A 683 20.66 -18.95 10.40
CA GLY A 683 22.02 -19.50 10.43
C GLY A 683 23.00 -18.69 9.58
N MET A 684 22.58 -18.27 8.38
CA MET A 684 23.35 -17.39 7.50
C MET A 684 23.59 -16.01 8.14
N ALA A 685 22.60 -15.49 8.86
CA ALA A 685 22.70 -14.24 9.61
C ALA A 685 23.73 -14.31 10.75
N LEU A 686 23.83 -15.43 11.48
CA LEU A 686 24.84 -15.62 12.53
C LEU A 686 26.27 -15.49 11.98
N ASP A 687 26.59 -16.16 10.87
CA ASP A 687 27.90 -16.03 10.21
C ASP A 687 28.15 -14.62 9.67
N ALA A 688 27.14 -14.02 9.01
CA ALA A 688 27.25 -12.68 8.46
C ALA A 688 27.58 -11.65 9.54
N VAL A 689 26.87 -11.69 10.69
CA VAL A 689 27.14 -10.80 11.83
C VAL A 689 28.52 -11.07 12.43
N LYS A 690 28.90 -12.34 12.59
CA LYS A 690 30.21 -12.74 13.12
C LYS A 690 31.39 -12.22 12.28
N SER A 691 31.21 -12.08 10.97
CA SER A 691 32.27 -11.58 10.07
C SER A 691 32.77 -10.15 10.36
N ILE A 692 32.06 -9.38 11.20
CA ILE A 692 32.41 -8.01 11.61
C ILE A 692 32.55 -7.83 13.13
N GLU A 693 32.83 -8.91 13.87
CA GLU A 693 32.99 -8.89 15.34
C GLU A 693 34.07 -7.89 15.82
N ASP A 694 35.12 -7.69 15.03
CA ASP A 694 36.12 -6.63 15.16
C ASP A 694 35.50 -5.23 15.18
N ILE A 695 34.58 -4.94 14.26
CA ILE A 695 33.89 -3.64 14.17
C ILE A 695 32.88 -3.48 15.31
N LEU A 696 32.15 -4.53 15.66
CA LEU A 696 31.14 -4.51 16.73
C LEU A 696 31.76 -4.21 18.10
N SER A 697 32.97 -4.69 18.35
CA SER A 697 33.73 -4.38 19.57
C SER A 697 33.98 -2.88 19.80
N THR A 698 33.93 -2.07 18.73
CA THR A 698 34.13 -0.61 18.79
C THR A 698 32.84 0.19 19.03
N ILE A 699 31.67 -0.46 18.98
CA ILE A 699 30.36 0.18 19.14
C ILE A 699 29.88 0.02 20.59
N PRO A 700 29.65 1.11 21.34
CA PRO A 700 29.20 1.00 22.73
C PRO A 700 27.83 0.32 22.83
N THR A 701 27.78 -0.84 23.48
CA THR A 701 26.52 -1.47 23.88
C THR A 701 26.08 -0.93 25.25
N LYS A 702 24.79 -0.62 25.40
CA LYS A 702 24.20 -0.58 26.74
C LYS A 702 23.90 -2.01 27.16
N SER A 703 24.36 -2.40 28.35
CA SER A 703 23.87 -3.60 29.03
C SER A 703 22.34 -3.57 29.04
N LEU A 704 21.74 -4.64 28.51
CA LEU A 704 20.35 -4.98 28.76
C LEU A 704 20.29 -5.52 30.19
N LEU A 705 19.64 -4.75 31.07
CA LEU A 705 19.12 -5.18 32.36
C LEU A 705 17.64 -5.51 32.21
#